data_AF-A0A817HNC2-F1
#
_entry.id   AF-A0A817HNC2-F1
#
_cell.length_a   1.000
_cell.length_b   1.000
_cell.length_c   1.000
_cell.angle_alpha   90.00
_cell.angle_beta   90.00
_cell.angle_gamma   90.00
#
_symmetry.space_group_name_H-M   'P 1'
#
loop_
_entity.id
_entity.type
_entity.pdbx_description
1 polymer ?
#
loop_
_entity_poly.entity_id
_entity_poly.type
_entity_poly.pdbx_seq_one_letter_code
_entity_poly.pdbx_strand_id
1 'polypeptide(L)'
;MTILVDEIQSILNCIYFLGTLSPIDMYPKILSFTPAVMETFTMTLTRPCILPMIVTRGNDQIAITSKFELREDQSVIRNYGILLIEMCTHVPDGIVCFFTSYIYMEHVVATWHDLGIIGQIQKYKLLFIETPDSVETSLALYNYQKACDNGRGAVLLSVARGKVSEGVDFDNHLGRCVIMFGIPYVYTQSRILQARLDYLRENFHIRENDFLTFDAMRHAAQCVGRVLRGKSDYGIMIFADKRFVRSDKRQKIPKWIQEYLSDSLANLSIEECVQIVKKWLKDMAQPLRQEDQLGISLLTEEHLLSNEVLKNLEQSSSNVNSTTSTTTKIPDTIRNSGDAGVYVSEKLANENPDLHYGIVIDCGSSGSRLYIYIWPEHSGKPNELLQIKQLLDNFAANTIPSVKHIDTPLYILATAGLRFLTPNQQKQLLEDLFNDIERDYEFLIEKTHIQVISGQLEGIYSWIAINYVLGRFQNTNTESKSVTNDNSNLNSKRRPTTVGVLDMGGASAQIAFEVSKTTPIVGKEVAEFSLGYDEHQEALKYKIYVTTFLGYGANKAYEKYIDRIISIGLNSSTSDSPYIRIDDADCLPRGYSTNYTRNNKTIIMTGEGDFANCTKHLVMLLNLNATCLNKPCSLNGIYQPQINYDSQDFYGFSEFWYTMQDILKLGGPYTRLAFLNASTKFCNANWNDIRQWYDEKSHPNINLDRLILQCFKSAWLYAFLHDGLKFPMNYQRLRSASLVNNNDVQWTLGAILYRTRFFPLQAISRTKNTMFNHESYINSRIFIVICMTLTIFLLIFAAQKIRSFMYRRKYYHSSSNIFNYRYQLLTLSAVDE
;
A
#
# COMPACT_ATOMS: atom_id res chain seq x y z
N MET A 1 6.65 11.63 11.07
CA MET A 1 7.99 12.26 11.19
C MET A 1 8.73 11.85 12.46
N THR A 2 8.09 11.15 13.39
CA THR A 2 8.71 10.56 14.59
C THR A 2 9.11 9.08 14.40
N ILE A 3 8.96 8.54 13.19
CA ILE A 3 9.06 7.11 12.86
C ILE A 3 10.50 6.68 12.50
N LEU A 4 11.30 7.54 11.87
CA LEU A 4 12.69 7.20 11.52
C LEU A 4 13.71 7.47 12.65
N VAL A 5 13.29 8.09 13.75
CA VAL A 5 14.23 8.61 14.76
C VAL A 5 14.82 7.49 15.61
N ASP A 6 13.94 6.63 16.11
CA ASP A 6 14.29 5.58 17.06
C ASP A 6 14.90 4.37 16.34
N GLU A 7 14.52 4.13 15.08
CA GLU A 7 15.17 3.14 14.21
C GLU A 7 16.60 3.53 13.84
N ILE A 8 16.89 4.80 13.57
CA ILE A 8 18.27 5.21 13.21
C ILE A 8 19.20 5.19 14.44
N GLN A 9 18.68 5.22 15.67
CA GLN A 9 19.50 5.09 16.88
C GLN A 9 19.84 3.63 17.26
N SER A 10 19.03 2.64 16.87
CA SER A 10 19.29 1.21 17.13
C SER A 10 20.03 0.49 16.00
N ILE A 11 20.05 1.08 14.79
CA ILE A 11 20.74 0.55 13.63
C ILE A 11 22.22 0.95 13.65
N LEU A 12 23.13 -0.03 13.57
CA LEU A 12 24.58 0.22 13.46
C LEU A 12 24.96 0.97 12.18
N ASN A 13 24.27 0.73 11.05
CA ASN A 13 24.49 1.39 9.75
C ASN A 13 23.18 1.47 8.93
N CYS A 14 22.75 2.66 8.52
CA CYS A 14 21.64 2.85 7.57
C CYS A 14 22.17 3.13 6.16
N ILE A 15 21.82 2.29 5.19
CA ILE A 15 22.20 2.49 3.77
C ILE A 15 20.94 2.86 2.99
N TYR A 16 20.93 4.06 2.39
CA TYR A 16 19.83 4.53 1.55
C TYR A 16 20.21 4.43 0.06
N PHE A 17 19.46 3.64 -0.70
CA PHE A 17 19.60 3.54 -2.16
C PHE A 17 18.73 4.58 -2.89
N LEU A 18 18.85 5.86 -2.51
CA LEU A 18 18.05 6.96 -3.10
C LEU A 18 18.94 8.09 -3.61
N GLY A 19 18.98 8.27 -4.92
CA GLY A 19 19.73 9.37 -5.55
C GLY A 19 19.16 10.76 -5.28
N THR A 20 17.90 10.89 -4.83
CA THR A 20 17.20 12.18 -4.71
C THR A 20 16.94 12.62 -3.26
N LEU A 21 17.52 11.93 -2.28
CA LEU A 21 17.26 12.19 -0.85
C LEU A 21 17.94 13.47 -0.32
N SER A 22 18.75 14.17 -1.11
CA SER A 22 19.43 15.41 -0.70
C SER A 22 18.44 16.55 -0.42
N PRO A 23 18.67 17.42 0.58
CA PRO A 23 19.80 17.48 1.53
C PRO A 23 19.68 16.50 2.70
N ILE A 24 20.72 15.71 2.97
CA ILE A 24 20.70 14.67 4.00
C ILE A 24 20.79 15.22 5.44
N ASP A 25 21.43 16.37 5.64
CA ASP A 25 21.71 16.95 6.96
C ASP A 25 20.46 17.37 7.76
N MET A 26 19.33 17.52 7.07
CA MET A 26 18.08 17.95 7.71
C MET A 26 17.32 16.78 8.34
N TYR A 27 17.50 15.56 7.83
CA TYR A 27 16.80 14.39 8.35
C TYR A 27 17.15 14.09 9.80
N PRO A 28 18.43 14.08 10.24
CA PRO A 28 18.77 13.91 11.65
C PRO A 28 18.07 14.91 12.59
N LYS A 29 17.95 16.17 12.15
CA LYS A 29 17.32 17.24 12.95
C LYS A 29 15.80 17.09 13.04
N ILE A 30 15.15 16.80 11.91
CA ILE A 30 13.70 16.63 11.84
C ILE A 30 13.28 15.36 12.56
N LEU A 31 14.12 14.34 12.49
CA LEU A 31 13.86 13.06 13.09
C LEU A 31 14.17 13.16 14.59
N SER A 32 15.35 13.56 15.04
CA SER A 32 15.63 13.50 16.50
C SER A 32 16.88 12.77 16.89
N PHE A 33 17.79 12.49 15.95
CA PHE A 33 18.91 11.58 16.19
C PHE A 33 20.24 12.19 15.72
N THR A 34 21.34 11.63 16.22
CA THR A 34 22.69 12.05 15.85
C THR A 34 23.44 10.84 15.26
N PRO A 35 23.71 10.81 13.95
CA PRO A 35 24.48 9.71 13.36
C PRO A 35 25.94 9.78 13.80
N ALA A 36 26.54 8.62 14.10
CA ALA A 36 27.97 8.53 14.42
C ALA A 36 28.85 8.78 13.19
N VAL A 37 28.42 8.28 12.03
CA VAL A 37 29.03 8.48 10.72
C VAL A 37 27.90 8.69 9.72
N MET A 38 28.06 9.67 8.83
CA MET A 38 27.14 9.89 7.72
C MET A 38 27.95 10.00 6.44
N GLU A 39 27.82 9.02 5.55
CA GLU A 39 28.49 8.99 4.26
C GLU A 39 27.49 9.06 3.12
N THR A 40 27.94 9.60 1.98
CA THR A 40 27.14 9.65 0.76
C THR A 40 27.99 9.19 -0.40
N PHE A 41 27.62 8.05 -0.98
CA PHE A 41 28.28 7.48 -2.15
C PHE A 41 27.69 8.10 -3.42
N THR A 42 28.56 8.43 -4.37
CA THR A 42 28.14 8.94 -5.67
C THR A 42 28.02 7.81 -6.69
N MET A 43 27.29 8.07 -7.78
CA MET A 43 27.04 7.07 -8.80
C MET A 43 28.22 7.01 -9.77
N THR A 44 28.78 5.82 -9.98
CA THR A 44 29.79 5.62 -11.01
C THR A 44 29.14 5.53 -12.39
N LEU A 45 29.31 6.58 -13.20
CA LEU A 45 28.84 6.63 -14.58
C LEU A 45 30.01 6.33 -15.53
N THR A 46 29.78 5.48 -16.53
CA THR A 46 30.81 5.13 -17.54
C THR A 46 31.33 6.34 -18.31
N ARG A 47 30.45 7.30 -18.57
CA ARG A 47 30.71 8.58 -19.22
C ARG A 47 29.85 9.65 -18.53
N PRO A 48 30.04 10.96 -18.77
CA PRO A 48 29.18 12.00 -18.20
C PRO A 48 27.78 11.96 -18.83
N CYS A 49 26.98 10.97 -18.44
CA CYS A 49 25.64 10.69 -18.95
C CYS A 49 24.59 11.71 -18.49
N ILE A 50 24.95 12.61 -17.58
CA ILE A 50 24.08 13.70 -17.15
C ILE A 50 24.72 15.04 -17.47
N LEU A 51 23.87 16.00 -17.84
CA LEU A 51 24.27 17.39 -18.06
C LEU A 51 23.43 18.32 -17.18
N PRO A 52 23.82 18.55 -15.92
CA PRO A 52 23.17 19.54 -15.07
C PRO A 52 23.66 20.95 -15.39
N MET A 53 22.72 21.87 -15.53
CA MET A 53 22.97 23.27 -15.86
C MET A 53 22.02 24.20 -15.10
N ILE A 54 22.51 25.38 -14.71
CA ILE A 54 21.68 26.43 -14.13
C ILE A 54 21.59 27.60 -15.13
N VAL A 55 20.37 27.84 -15.62
CA VAL A 55 20.07 28.96 -16.51
C VAL A 55 19.54 30.11 -15.67
N THR A 56 20.29 31.21 -15.63
CA THR A 56 20.06 32.33 -14.71
C THR A 56 19.42 33.53 -15.38
N ARG A 57 19.52 33.61 -16.71
CA ARG A 57 19.11 34.79 -17.50
C ARG A 57 18.71 34.42 -18.92
N GLY A 58 17.85 35.25 -19.51
CA GLY A 58 17.51 35.18 -20.93
C GLY A 58 18.61 35.73 -21.83
N ASN A 59 18.40 35.64 -23.13
CA ASN A 59 19.30 36.26 -24.13
C ASN A 59 19.30 37.79 -24.02
N ASP A 60 18.19 38.35 -23.51
CA ASP A 60 18.04 39.76 -23.15
C ASP A 60 18.75 40.15 -21.84
N GLN A 61 19.54 39.25 -21.25
CA GLN A 61 20.22 39.41 -19.96
C GLN A 61 19.27 39.61 -18.76
N ILE A 62 17.96 39.48 -18.94
CA ILE A 62 16.98 39.57 -17.86
C ILE A 62 17.05 38.29 -17.04
N ALA A 63 17.19 38.45 -15.72
CA ALA A 63 17.38 37.32 -14.83
C ALA A 63 16.09 36.49 -14.71
N ILE A 64 16.19 35.18 -14.97
CA ILE A 64 15.09 34.24 -14.91
C ILE A 64 14.90 33.80 -13.45
N THR A 65 13.69 34.01 -12.89
CA THR A 65 13.40 33.59 -11.52
C THR A 65 11.91 33.49 -11.24
N SER A 66 11.54 32.50 -10.42
CA SER A 66 10.19 32.32 -9.87
C SER A 66 10.01 33.01 -8.51
N LYS A 67 10.84 34.01 -8.18
CA LYS A 67 10.67 34.81 -6.97
C LYS A 67 9.32 35.53 -7.03
N PHE A 68 8.57 35.55 -5.93
CA PHE A 68 7.17 36.00 -5.90
C PHE A 68 6.94 37.36 -6.58
N GLU A 69 7.83 38.34 -6.39
CA GLU A 69 7.65 39.68 -6.97
C GLU A 69 7.99 39.78 -8.46
N LEU A 70 8.74 38.81 -9.00
CA LEU A 70 9.23 38.81 -10.39
C LEU A 70 8.61 37.70 -11.25
N ARG A 71 7.90 36.74 -10.64
CA ARG A 71 7.38 35.56 -11.35
C ARG A 71 6.26 35.90 -12.35
N GLU A 72 5.58 37.03 -12.15
CA GLU A 72 4.52 37.56 -13.03
C GLU A 72 5.07 38.54 -14.08
N ASP A 73 6.38 38.84 -14.06
CA ASP A 73 7.01 39.66 -15.09
C ASP A 73 6.96 38.94 -16.45
N GLN A 74 6.33 39.59 -17.42
CA GLN A 74 6.18 39.05 -18.78
C GLN A 74 7.53 38.71 -19.43
N SER A 75 8.59 39.44 -19.11
CA SER A 75 9.94 39.18 -19.64
C SER A 75 10.49 37.83 -19.14
N VAL A 76 10.24 37.52 -17.87
CA VAL A 76 10.64 36.23 -17.26
C VAL A 76 9.84 35.08 -17.87
N ILE A 77 8.52 35.25 -17.99
CA ILE A 77 7.63 34.25 -18.59
C ILE A 77 8.00 33.99 -20.06
N ARG A 78 8.29 35.05 -20.82
CA ARG A 78 8.78 34.96 -22.20
C ARG A 78 10.10 34.19 -22.27
N ASN A 79 11.06 34.50 -21.38
CA ASN A 79 12.35 33.82 -21.34
C ASN A 79 12.23 32.33 -20.99
N TYR A 80 11.28 31.92 -20.13
CA TYR A 80 10.96 30.50 -19.94
C TYR A 80 10.46 29.85 -21.22
N GLY A 81 9.63 30.54 -21.99
CA GLY A 81 9.13 30.06 -23.28
C GLY A 81 10.22 29.93 -24.34
N ILE A 82 11.12 30.91 -24.43
CA ILE A 82 12.29 30.87 -25.34
C ILE A 82 13.20 29.70 -24.99
N LEU A 83 13.50 29.49 -23.69
CA LEU A 83 14.28 28.35 -23.24
C LEU A 83 13.64 27.02 -23.68
N LEU A 84 12.32 26.89 -23.51
CA LEU A 84 11.61 25.68 -23.91
C LEU A 84 11.63 25.47 -25.44
N ILE A 85 11.44 26.51 -26.25
CA ILE A 85 11.52 26.44 -27.71
C ILE A 85 12.91 25.95 -28.16
N GLU A 86 13.98 26.54 -27.60
CA GLU A 86 15.35 26.15 -27.91
C GLU A 86 15.62 24.69 -27.54
N MET A 87 15.13 24.23 -26.38
CA MET A 87 15.24 22.82 -25.99
C MET A 87 14.42 21.90 -26.91
N CYS A 88 13.21 22.29 -27.29
CA CYS A 88 12.39 21.51 -28.23
C CYS A 88 13.06 21.35 -29.59
N THR A 89 13.86 22.33 -30.01
CA THR A 89 14.55 22.33 -31.30
C THR A 89 15.75 21.37 -31.31
N HIS A 90 16.37 21.13 -30.16
CA HIS A 90 17.67 20.44 -30.07
C HIS A 90 17.67 19.12 -29.32
N VAL A 91 16.76 18.93 -28.37
CA VAL A 91 16.66 17.70 -27.58
C VAL A 91 15.80 16.67 -28.33
N PRO A 92 16.26 15.43 -28.53
CA PRO A 92 15.45 14.37 -29.10
C PRO A 92 14.35 13.90 -28.14
N ASP A 93 13.27 13.34 -28.68
CA ASP A 93 12.23 12.65 -27.91
C ASP A 93 11.57 13.49 -26.80
N GLY A 94 11.62 13.03 -25.55
CA GLY A 94 10.84 13.53 -24.42
C GLY A 94 11.50 14.68 -23.63
N ILE A 95 10.74 15.74 -23.41
CA ILE A 95 11.08 16.84 -22.49
C ILE A 95 10.01 16.93 -21.40
N VAL A 96 10.41 16.85 -20.13
CA VAL A 96 9.50 17.03 -18.99
C VAL A 96 9.81 18.35 -18.29
N CYS A 97 8.81 19.21 -18.17
CA CYS A 97 8.94 20.51 -17.54
C CYS A 97 8.20 20.52 -16.22
N PHE A 98 8.83 20.95 -15.14
CA PHE A 98 8.21 21.05 -13.83
C PHE A 98 8.07 22.50 -13.40
N PHE A 99 6.84 22.92 -13.12
CA PHE A 99 6.50 24.21 -12.53
C PHE A 99 6.33 24.12 -11.01
N THR A 100 6.37 25.28 -10.36
CA THR A 100 6.24 25.38 -8.90
C THR A 100 4.82 25.11 -8.38
N SER A 101 3.78 25.40 -9.17
CA SER A 101 2.37 25.11 -8.85
C SER A 101 1.48 25.08 -10.11
N TYR A 102 0.28 24.47 -10.01
CA TYR A 102 -0.70 24.46 -11.11
C TYR A 102 -1.11 25.88 -11.53
N ILE A 103 -1.44 26.74 -10.56
CA ILE A 103 -1.84 28.14 -10.82
C ILE A 103 -0.73 28.89 -11.59
N TYR A 104 0.53 28.69 -11.21
CA TYR A 104 1.64 29.35 -11.90
C TYR A 104 1.85 28.80 -13.31
N MET A 105 1.74 27.48 -13.48
CA MET A 105 1.79 26.83 -14.80
C MET A 105 0.68 27.34 -15.72
N GLU A 106 -0.57 27.38 -15.25
CA GLU A 106 -1.73 27.86 -16.01
C GLU A 106 -1.54 29.31 -16.48
N HIS A 107 -1.07 30.19 -15.59
CA HIS A 107 -0.78 31.58 -15.93
C HIS A 107 0.33 31.71 -16.98
N VAL A 108 1.43 30.94 -16.84
CA VAL A 108 2.52 30.93 -17.81
C VAL A 108 2.05 30.40 -19.16
N VAL A 109 1.28 29.30 -19.17
CA VAL A 109 0.75 28.69 -20.39
C VAL A 109 -0.23 29.63 -21.09
N ALA A 110 -1.12 30.31 -20.36
CA ALA A 110 -2.01 31.32 -20.92
C ALA A 110 -1.22 32.46 -21.58
N THR A 111 -0.20 32.98 -20.90
CA THR A 111 0.67 34.02 -21.46
C THR A 111 1.44 33.52 -22.69
N TRP A 112 1.92 32.28 -22.69
CA TRP A 112 2.58 31.67 -23.85
C TRP A 112 1.64 31.47 -25.03
N HIS A 113 0.36 31.19 -24.78
CA HIS A 113 -0.66 31.15 -25.81
C HIS A 113 -0.80 32.54 -26.47
N ASP A 114 -0.97 33.58 -25.68
CA ASP A 114 -1.17 34.95 -26.16
C ASP A 114 0.05 35.50 -26.91
N LEU A 115 1.26 35.12 -26.49
CA LEU A 115 2.52 35.48 -27.16
C LEU A 115 2.83 34.59 -28.39
N GLY A 116 2.00 33.58 -28.69
CA GLY A 116 2.22 32.64 -29.80
C GLY A 116 3.40 31.68 -29.60
N ILE A 117 3.88 31.52 -28.36
CA ILE A 117 5.00 30.62 -27.99
C ILE A 117 4.56 29.16 -28.10
N ILE A 118 3.33 28.82 -27.70
CA ILE A 118 2.81 27.44 -27.81
C ILE A 118 2.85 26.96 -29.27
N GLY A 119 2.43 27.82 -30.20
CA GLY A 119 2.48 27.51 -31.64
C GLY A 119 3.90 27.27 -32.14
N GLN A 120 4.92 27.92 -31.56
CA GLN A 120 6.32 27.67 -31.90
C GLN A 120 6.82 26.34 -31.32
N ILE A 121 6.45 26.00 -30.08
CA ILE A 121 6.76 24.70 -29.47
C ILE A 121 6.18 23.55 -30.32
N GLN A 122 4.92 23.68 -30.71
CA GLN A 122 4.18 22.66 -31.49
C GLN A 122 4.74 22.39 -32.89
N LYS A 123 5.56 23.30 -33.44
CA LYS A 123 6.32 23.06 -34.69
C LYS A 123 7.35 21.94 -34.53
N TYR A 124 7.90 21.78 -33.34
CA TYR A 124 8.97 20.83 -33.05
C TYR A 124 8.48 19.60 -32.29
N LYS A 125 7.63 19.78 -31.26
CA LYS A 125 7.18 18.69 -30.38
C LYS A 125 5.71 18.83 -29.99
N LEU A 126 5.04 17.71 -29.73
CA LEU A 126 3.67 17.74 -29.21
C LEU A 126 3.66 18.19 -27.74
N LEU A 127 2.68 19.01 -27.35
CA LEU A 127 2.57 19.57 -26.01
C LEU A 127 1.44 18.89 -25.24
N PHE A 128 1.76 18.37 -24.06
CA PHE A 128 0.84 17.79 -23.09
C PHE A 128 0.98 18.49 -21.75
N ILE A 129 -0.12 18.58 -20.99
CA ILE A 129 -0.18 19.33 -19.74
C ILE A 129 -0.84 18.46 -18.67
N GLU A 130 -0.20 18.38 -17.51
CA GLU A 130 -0.74 17.76 -16.31
C GLU A 130 -1.91 18.59 -15.76
N THR A 131 -2.99 17.93 -15.35
CA THR A 131 -4.15 18.58 -14.72
C THR A 131 -4.36 18.05 -13.30
N PRO A 132 -5.11 18.77 -12.45
CA PRO A 132 -5.50 18.24 -11.14
C PRO A 132 -6.35 16.96 -11.24
N ASP A 133 -6.99 16.67 -12.38
CA ASP A 133 -7.74 15.44 -12.61
C ASP A 133 -6.81 14.25 -12.92
N SER A 134 -7.10 13.08 -12.32
CA SER A 134 -6.24 11.90 -12.50
C SER A 134 -6.42 11.24 -13.85
N VAL A 135 -7.65 11.20 -14.37
CA VAL A 135 -7.95 10.50 -15.60
C VAL A 135 -7.37 11.25 -16.79
N GLU A 136 -7.54 12.58 -16.81
CA GLU A 136 -6.94 13.46 -17.81
C GLU A 136 -5.42 13.40 -17.79
N THR A 137 -4.80 13.45 -16.61
CA THR A 137 -3.34 13.35 -16.47
C THR A 137 -2.82 12.01 -16.97
N SER A 138 -3.48 10.91 -16.65
CA SER A 138 -3.12 9.58 -17.17
C SER A 138 -3.22 9.52 -18.69
N LEU A 139 -4.25 10.13 -19.28
CA LEU A 139 -4.40 10.20 -20.74
C LEU A 139 -3.33 11.09 -21.38
N ALA A 140 -3.01 12.24 -20.78
CA ALA A 140 -1.96 13.14 -21.24
C ALA A 140 -0.58 12.47 -21.20
N LEU A 141 -0.27 11.75 -20.13
CA LEU A 141 0.96 10.98 -19.99
C LEU A 141 1.06 9.83 -21.01
N TYR A 142 -0.03 9.09 -21.21
CA TYR A 142 -0.08 8.03 -22.22
C TYR A 142 0.18 8.59 -23.63
N ASN A 143 -0.44 9.72 -23.98
CA ASN A 143 -0.23 10.35 -25.28
C ASN A 143 1.18 10.96 -25.43
N TYR A 144 1.75 11.48 -24.34
CA TYR A 144 3.15 11.92 -24.29
C TYR A 144 4.12 10.78 -24.62
N GLN A 145 3.96 9.63 -23.95
CA GLN A 145 4.80 8.45 -24.19
C GLN A 145 4.67 7.99 -25.64
N LYS A 146 3.43 7.84 -26.12
CA LYS A 146 3.15 7.47 -27.51
C LYS A 146 3.78 8.45 -28.52
N ALA A 147 3.77 9.75 -28.24
CA ALA A 147 4.37 10.74 -29.12
C ALA A 147 5.91 10.65 -29.15
N CYS A 148 6.54 10.33 -28.02
CA CYS A 148 7.98 10.05 -27.95
C CYS A 148 8.34 8.77 -28.70
N ASP A 149 7.58 7.69 -28.53
CA ASP A 149 7.84 6.40 -29.18
C ASP A 149 7.70 6.46 -30.71
N ASN A 150 6.84 7.36 -31.21
CA ASN A 150 6.69 7.60 -32.64
C ASN A 150 7.78 8.51 -33.25
N GLY A 151 8.79 8.92 -32.47
CA GLY A 151 9.95 9.69 -32.93
C GLY A 151 9.69 11.18 -33.23
N ARG A 152 8.45 11.66 -33.06
CA ARG A 152 8.14 13.11 -33.14
C ARG A 152 8.66 13.87 -31.91
N GLY A 153 8.71 13.19 -30.77
CA GLY A 153 9.03 13.78 -29.48
C GLY A 153 7.87 14.61 -28.90
N ALA A 154 7.93 14.81 -27.60
CA ALA A 154 6.86 15.49 -26.86
C ALA A 154 7.41 16.29 -25.68
N VAL A 155 6.60 17.25 -25.24
CA VAL A 155 6.78 18.06 -24.06
C VAL A 155 5.65 17.76 -23.10
N LEU A 156 5.97 17.44 -21.85
CA LEU A 156 4.99 17.31 -20.77
C LEU A 156 5.20 18.42 -19.75
N LEU A 157 4.25 19.35 -19.65
CA LEU A 157 4.22 20.36 -18.59
C LEU A 157 3.57 19.75 -17.35
N SER A 158 4.32 19.72 -16.26
CA SER A 158 3.99 19.06 -14.98
C SER A 158 4.24 20.01 -13.82
N VAL A 159 3.80 19.61 -12.63
CA VAL A 159 4.06 20.36 -11.38
C VAL A 159 4.96 19.54 -10.46
N ALA A 160 5.93 20.19 -9.79
CA ALA A 160 6.94 19.52 -8.96
C ALA A 160 6.40 18.83 -7.67
N ARG A 161 5.13 19.06 -7.35
CA ARG A 161 4.36 18.40 -6.28
C ARG A 161 3.09 17.73 -6.83
N GLY A 162 3.06 17.54 -8.14
CA GLY A 162 1.96 16.95 -8.88
C GLY A 162 2.13 15.43 -8.99
N LYS A 163 1.14 14.79 -9.59
CA LYS A 163 1.10 13.33 -9.78
C LYS A 163 2.23 12.86 -10.67
N VAL A 164 2.61 13.62 -11.68
CA VAL A 164 3.69 13.23 -12.59
C VAL A 164 5.06 13.29 -11.90
N SER A 165 5.21 14.15 -10.90
CA SER A 165 6.44 14.23 -10.08
C SER A 165 6.59 13.04 -9.11
N GLU A 166 5.51 12.33 -8.79
CA GLU A 166 5.46 11.22 -7.82
C GLU A 166 4.95 9.91 -8.48
N GLY A 167 5.80 8.89 -8.62
CA GLY A 167 5.32 7.54 -9.00
C GLY A 167 5.14 7.23 -10.50
N VAL A 168 5.40 8.18 -11.40
CA VAL A 168 5.57 7.88 -12.84
C VAL A 168 6.99 7.42 -13.13
N ASP A 169 7.22 6.58 -14.15
CA ASP A 169 8.56 6.30 -14.65
C ASP A 169 8.82 6.92 -16.04
N PHE A 170 9.99 7.54 -16.21
CA PHE A 170 10.42 8.16 -17.47
C PHE A 170 11.64 7.41 -18.01
N ASP A 171 11.39 6.21 -18.50
CA ASP A 171 12.46 5.35 -18.98
C ASP A 171 13.10 5.90 -20.26
N ASN A 172 14.43 5.94 -20.27
CA ASN A 172 15.24 6.22 -21.44
C ASN A 172 14.82 7.52 -22.15
N HIS A 173 14.34 7.40 -23.39
CA HIS A 173 14.06 8.53 -24.29
C HIS A 173 12.88 9.39 -23.84
N LEU A 174 12.08 8.90 -22.89
CA LEU A 174 10.98 9.64 -22.28
C LEU A 174 11.46 10.78 -21.37
N GLY A 175 12.71 10.76 -20.89
CA GLY A 175 13.26 11.72 -19.93
C GLY A 175 14.51 12.48 -20.41
N ARG A 176 14.74 12.61 -21.72
CA ARG A 176 16.00 13.15 -22.30
C ARG A 176 16.36 14.54 -21.81
N CYS A 177 15.37 15.36 -21.50
CA CYS A 177 15.59 16.64 -20.81
C CYS A 177 14.51 16.88 -19.76
N VAL A 178 14.94 17.25 -18.55
CA VAL A 178 14.05 17.77 -17.52
C VAL A 178 14.38 19.24 -17.26
N ILE A 179 13.36 20.09 -17.30
CA ILE A 179 13.47 21.53 -17.04
C ILE A 179 12.69 21.86 -15.77
N MET A 180 13.36 22.41 -14.77
CA MET A 180 12.77 22.92 -13.54
C MET A 180 12.53 24.42 -13.66
N PHE A 181 11.28 24.82 -13.93
CA PHE A 181 10.86 26.22 -14.02
C PHE A 181 10.61 26.79 -12.62
N GLY A 182 11.70 27.24 -12.00
CA GLY A 182 11.67 27.88 -10.70
C GLY A 182 12.04 26.97 -9.53
N ILE A 183 11.94 27.50 -8.30
CA ILE A 183 12.17 26.74 -7.08
C ILE A 183 10.82 26.40 -6.46
N PRO A 184 10.48 25.12 -6.24
CA PRO A 184 9.13 24.69 -5.83
C PRO A 184 8.88 24.91 -4.33
N TYR A 185 8.93 26.17 -3.90
CA TYR A 185 8.56 26.57 -2.54
C TYR A 185 7.07 26.35 -2.30
N VAL A 186 6.74 25.80 -1.13
CA VAL A 186 5.35 25.69 -0.67
C VAL A 186 4.76 27.07 -0.41
N TYR A 187 3.43 27.17 -0.53
CA TYR A 187 2.70 28.37 -0.18
C TYR A 187 2.73 28.64 1.32
N THR A 188 3.41 29.70 1.73
CA THR A 188 3.70 30.03 3.14
C THR A 188 2.52 30.57 3.93
N GLN A 189 1.39 30.94 3.28
CA GLN A 189 0.19 31.41 3.99
C GLN A 189 -0.79 30.29 4.38
N SER A 190 -0.43 29.02 4.14
CA SER A 190 -1.21 27.88 4.62
C SER A 190 -1.12 27.77 6.14
N ARG A 191 -2.26 27.78 6.85
CA ARG A 191 -2.31 27.65 8.32
C ARG A 191 -1.69 26.34 8.82
N ILE A 192 -1.84 25.25 8.05
CA ILE A 192 -1.25 23.95 8.38
C ILE A 192 0.28 24.01 8.31
N LEU A 193 0.82 24.67 7.27
CA LEU A 193 2.26 24.82 7.13
C LEU A 193 2.81 25.75 8.21
N GLN A 194 2.13 26.84 8.53
CA GLN A 194 2.52 27.75 9.62
C GLN A 194 2.58 27.01 10.96
N ALA A 195 1.53 26.26 11.32
CA ALA A 195 1.53 25.45 12.54
C ALA A 195 2.68 24.42 12.57
N ARG A 196 3.00 23.80 11.43
CA ARG A 196 4.15 22.89 11.32
C ARG A 196 5.48 23.62 11.48
N LEU A 197 5.62 24.80 10.88
CA LEU A 197 6.83 25.62 10.96
C LEU A 197 7.07 26.10 12.39
N ASP A 198 6.01 26.54 13.09
CA ASP A 198 6.06 26.92 14.50
C ASP A 198 6.47 25.73 15.37
N TYR A 199 5.87 24.56 15.15
CA TYR A 199 6.27 23.32 15.84
C TYR A 199 7.75 22.97 15.62
N LEU A 200 8.26 23.08 14.39
CA LEU A 200 9.66 22.77 14.07
C LEU A 200 10.63 23.80 14.67
N ARG A 201 10.23 25.07 14.73
CA ARG A 201 11.00 26.15 15.37
C ARG A 201 11.09 25.94 16.88
N GLU A 202 9.97 25.63 17.52
CA GLU A 202 9.87 25.49 18.98
C GLU A 202 10.54 24.21 19.48
N ASN A 203 10.29 23.07 18.82
CA ASN A 203 10.72 21.76 19.33
C ASN A 203 12.08 21.27 18.78
N PHE A 204 12.49 21.71 17.58
CA PHE A 204 13.74 21.25 16.95
C PHE A 204 14.69 22.40 16.58
N HIS A 205 14.37 23.64 16.94
CA HIS A 205 15.15 24.84 16.61
C HIS A 205 15.45 25.00 15.12
N ILE A 206 14.57 24.49 14.26
CA ILE A 206 14.69 24.60 12.81
C ILE A 206 14.06 25.92 12.36
N ARG A 207 14.86 26.81 11.77
CA ARG A 207 14.34 28.06 11.21
C ARG A 207 13.45 27.79 10.01
N GLU A 208 12.39 28.58 9.86
CA GLU A 208 11.43 28.44 8.75
C GLU A 208 12.10 28.37 7.37
N ASN A 209 13.01 29.30 7.09
CA ASN A 209 13.72 29.37 5.82
C ASN A 209 14.58 28.12 5.54
N ASP A 210 15.11 27.48 6.58
CA ASP A 210 15.92 26.27 6.45
C ASP A 210 15.03 25.10 6.02
N PHE A 211 13.87 24.95 6.67
CA PHE A 211 12.87 23.92 6.32
C PHE A 211 12.26 24.15 4.94
N LEU A 212 11.85 25.37 4.63
CA LEU A 212 11.27 25.71 3.31
C LEU A 212 12.26 25.45 2.19
N THR A 213 13.54 25.79 2.39
CA THR A 213 14.58 25.53 1.38
C THR A 213 14.90 24.04 1.30
N PHE A 214 14.96 23.32 2.42
CA PHE A 214 15.11 21.85 2.42
C PHE A 214 13.99 21.19 1.61
N ASP A 215 12.73 21.51 1.91
CA ASP A 215 11.58 20.90 1.26
C ASP A 215 11.52 21.23 -0.23
N ALA A 216 11.81 22.48 -0.61
CA ALA A 216 11.85 22.88 -2.02
C ALA A 216 12.97 22.17 -2.80
N MET A 217 14.18 22.06 -2.22
CA MET A 217 15.30 21.39 -2.89
C MET A 217 15.07 19.87 -3.02
N ARG A 218 14.43 19.24 -2.02
CA ARG A 218 14.04 17.82 -2.09
C ARG A 218 13.11 17.53 -3.26
N HIS A 219 12.05 18.33 -3.44
CA HIS A 219 11.14 18.17 -4.58
C HIS A 219 11.81 18.51 -5.92
N ALA A 220 12.70 19.52 -5.95
CA ALA A 220 13.46 19.83 -7.15
C ALA A 220 14.36 18.65 -7.56
N ALA A 221 15.06 18.03 -6.59
CA ALA A 221 15.87 16.84 -6.79
C ALA A 221 15.04 15.64 -7.28
N GLN A 222 13.85 15.43 -6.71
CA GLN A 222 12.92 14.37 -7.13
C GLN A 222 12.48 14.52 -8.58
N CYS A 223 12.26 15.75 -9.05
CA CYS A 223 11.86 16.01 -10.42
C CYS A 223 13.02 15.80 -11.41
N VAL A 224 14.19 16.40 -11.15
CA VAL A 224 15.35 16.27 -12.06
C VAL A 224 15.99 14.89 -12.02
N GLY A 225 15.84 14.14 -10.92
CA GLY A 225 16.30 12.76 -10.79
C GLY A 225 15.57 11.76 -11.69
N ARG A 226 14.56 12.21 -12.45
CA ARG A 226 13.82 11.42 -13.43
C ARG A 226 14.54 11.25 -14.77
N VAL A 227 15.64 11.98 -14.98
CA VAL A 227 16.44 11.97 -16.23
C VAL A 227 17.21 10.66 -16.44
N LEU A 228 17.54 9.94 -15.37
CA LEU A 228 18.45 8.79 -15.43
C LEU A 228 17.80 7.55 -14.80
N ARG A 229 17.49 6.53 -15.60
CA ARG A 229 16.90 5.25 -15.14
C ARG A 229 17.81 4.03 -15.24
N GLY A 230 18.85 4.11 -16.04
CA GLY A 230 19.82 3.02 -16.22
C GLY A 230 21.24 3.51 -16.44
N LYS A 231 22.22 2.60 -16.35
CA LYS A 231 23.65 2.90 -16.54
C LYS A 231 23.99 3.34 -17.98
N SER A 232 23.17 2.94 -18.94
CA SER A 232 23.29 3.31 -20.36
C SER A 232 22.48 4.56 -20.73
N ASP A 233 21.66 5.04 -19.80
CA ASP A 233 20.76 6.16 -20.03
C ASP A 233 21.51 7.49 -19.94
N TYR A 234 20.96 8.53 -20.54
CA TYR A 234 21.53 9.88 -20.47
C TYR A 234 20.47 10.97 -20.62
N GLY A 235 20.72 12.12 -20.01
CA GLY A 235 19.92 13.30 -20.31
C GLY A 235 20.36 14.58 -19.60
N ILE A 236 19.56 15.61 -19.84
CA ILE A 236 19.87 17.00 -19.52
C ILE A 236 19.00 17.44 -18.34
N MET A 237 19.60 18.12 -17.35
CA MET A 237 18.90 18.65 -16.18
C MET A 237 19.06 20.17 -16.15
N ILE A 238 17.98 20.91 -16.41
CA ILE A 238 18.03 22.38 -16.46
C ILE A 238 17.32 22.96 -15.24
N PHE A 239 18.07 23.70 -14.44
CA PHE A 239 17.55 24.49 -13.32
C PHE A 239 17.35 25.94 -13.78
N ALA A 240 16.12 26.29 -14.16
CA ALA A 240 15.78 27.61 -14.71
C ALA A 240 15.36 28.59 -13.60
N ASP A 241 16.31 28.96 -12.74
CA ASP A 241 16.15 30.03 -11.75
C ASP A 241 17.52 30.50 -11.27
N LYS A 242 17.79 31.81 -11.35
CA LYS A 242 19.05 32.41 -10.87
C LYS A 242 19.36 32.09 -9.41
N ARG A 243 18.34 31.78 -8.60
CA ARG A 243 18.53 31.48 -7.18
C ARG A 243 19.23 30.14 -6.95
N PHE A 244 19.21 29.20 -7.89
CA PHE A 244 19.94 27.92 -7.77
C PHE A 244 21.46 28.10 -7.69
N VAL A 245 22.01 29.23 -8.16
CA VAL A 245 23.45 29.55 -8.06
C VAL A 245 23.90 29.78 -6.62
N ARG A 246 23.00 30.27 -5.77
CA ARG A 246 23.34 30.61 -4.39
C ARG A 246 23.80 29.37 -3.63
N SER A 247 24.85 29.52 -2.82
CA SER A 247 25.44 28.41 -2.05
C SER A 247 24.41 27.64 -1.24
N ASP A 248 23.46 28.34 -0.61
CA ASP A 248 22.41 27.76 0.23
C ASP A 248 21.43 26.83 -0.50
N LYS A 249 21.44 26.85 -1.84
CA LYS A 249 20.62 26.00 -2.72
C LYS A 249 21.50 25.05 -3.54
N ARG A 250 22.60 25.54 -4.12
CA ARG A 250 23.52 24.72 -4.92
C ARG A 250 24.10 23.56 -4.12
N GLN A 251 24.50 23.79 -2.87
CA GLN A 251 25.03 22.75 -1.98
C GLN A 251 23.96 21.71 -1.56
N LYS A 252 22.69 22.04 -1.74
CA LYS A 252 21.52 21.22 -1.40
C LYS A 252 21.06 20.32 -2.57
N ILE A 253 21.67 20.45 -3.74
CA ILE A 253 21.48 19.51 -4.87
C ILE A 253 22.13 18.16 -4.51
N PRO A 254 21.67 16.99 -5.00
CA PRO A 254 22.37 15.72 -4.76
C PRO A 254 23.84 15.73 -5.21
N LYS A 255 24.75 15.11 -4.44
CA LYS A 255 26.21 15.11 -4.71
C LYS A 255 26.56 14.59 -6.12
N TRP A 256 25.93 13.48 -6.54
CA TRP A 256 26.13 12.91 -7.87
C TRP A 256 25.70 13.83 -9.02
N ILE A 257 24.85 14.83 -8.77
CA ILE A 257 24.55 15.90 -9.74
C ILE A 257 25.56 17.04 -9.62
N GLN A 258 25.94 17.41 -8.38
CA GLN A 258 26.91 18.48 -8.13
C GLN A 258 28.28 18.20 -8.76
N GLU A 259 28.73 16.94 -8.77
CA GLU A 259 30.00 16.51 -9.40
C GLU A 259 30.08 16.87 -10.89
N TYR A 260 28.93 16.90 -11.58
CA TYR A 260 28.85 17.27 -13.00
C TYR A 260 28.39 18.73 -13.21
N LEU A 261 28.06 19.46 -12.14
CA LEU A 261 27.65 20.86 -12.19
C LEU A 261 28.82 21.79 -11.85
N SER A 262 29.75 21.93 -12.81
CA SER A 262 30.89 22.84 -12.69
C SER A 262 30.46 24.31 -12.64
N ASP A 263 31.35 25.19 -12.19
CA ASP A 263 31.07 26.64 -12.12
C ASP A 263 30.74 27.25 -13.49
N SER A 264 31.31 26.71 -14.58
CA SER A 264 30.96 27.14 -15.93
C SER A 264 29.52 26.80 -16.33
N LEU A 265 28.90 25.79 -15.69
CA LEU A 265 27.52 25.37 -15.95
C LEU A 265 26.52 25.98 -14.97
N ALA A 266 26.98 26.72 -13.96
CA ALA A 266 26.16 27.24 -12.88
C ALA A 266 25.58 28.64 -13.15
N ASN A 267 26.01 29.35 -14.20
CA ASN A 267 25.53 30.70 -14.48
C ASN A 267 25.42 30.98 -15.99
N LEU A 268 24.43 30.36 -16.63
CA LEU A 268 24.28 30.39 -18.08
C LEU A 268 23.14 31.31 -18.54
N SER A 269 23.35 31.98 -19.67
CA SER A 269 22.26 32.46 -20.53
C SER A 269 21.64 31.29 -21.33
N ILE A 270 20.46 31.52 -21.91
CA ILE A 270 19.79 30.51 -22.75
C ILE A 270 20.68 30.13 -23.95
N GLU A 271 21.30 31.10 -24.62
CA GLU A 271 22.19 30.83 -25.76
C GLU A 271 23.40 29.97 -25.40
N GLU A 272 24.10 30.31 -24.30
CA GLU A 272 25.24 29.51 -23.81
C GLU A 272 24.82 28.08 -23.46
N CYS A 273 23.66 27.93 -22.80
CA CYS A 273 23.06 26.63 -22.48
C CYS A 273 22.83 25.79 -23.74
N VAL A 274 22.28 26.38 -24.81
CA VAL A 274 22.02 25.69 -26.08
C VAL A 274 23.31 25.19 -26.74
N GLN A 275 24.38 25.99 -26.73
CA GLN A 275 25.65 25.57 -27.33
C GLN A 275 26.25 24.36 -26.61
N ILE A 276 26.16 24.35 -25.29
CA ILE A 276 26.63 23.23 -24.46
C ILE A 276 25.78 21.98 -24.73
N VAL A 277 24.45 22.11 -24.76
CA VAL A 277 23.52 21.01 -25.07
C VAL A 277 23.81 20.39 -26.43
N LYS A 278 24.00 21.20 -27.47
CA LYS A 278 24.32 20.72 -28.83
C LYS A 278 25.60 19.91 -28.87
N LYS A 279 26.65 20.39 -28.19
CA LYS A 279 27.93 19.69 -28.13
C LYS A 279 27.78 18.36 -27.39
N TRP A 280 27.18 18.39 -26.21
CA TRP A 280 27.04 17.23 -25.36
C TRP A 280 26.15 16.14 -25.98
N LEU A 281 25.04 16.50 -26.63
CA LEU A 281 24.19 15.53 -27.33
C LEU A 281 24.91 14.82 -28.48
N LYS A 282 25.83 15.50 -29.19
CA LYS A 282 26.66 14.86 -30.22
C LYS A 282 27.61 13.81 -29.64
N ASP A 283 28.15 14.09 -28.46
CA ASP A 283 29.00 13.14 -27.73
C ASP A 283 28.18 11.93 -27.25
N MET A 284 26.96 12.17 -26.74
CA MET A 284 26.06 11.10 -26.28
C MET A 284 25.49 10.24 -27.42
N ALA A 285 25.36 10.81 -28.62
CA ALA A 285 24.91 10.09 -29.81
C ALA A 285 25.94 9.06 -30.32
N GLN A 286 27.18 9.09 -29.83
CA GLN A 286 28.17 8.06 -30.16
C GLN A 286 27.80 6.72 -29.47
N PRO A 287 27.93 5.58 -30.17
CA PRO A 287 27.60 4.27 -29.63
C PRO A 287 28.46 3.93 -28.42
N LEU A 288 27.84 3.43 -27.35
CA LEU A 288 28.51 2.98 -26.14
C LEU A 288 28.79 1.49 -26.23
N ARG A 289 30.07 1.07 -26.27
CA ARG A 289 30.41 -0.36 -26.28
C ARG A 289 30.42 -0.90 -24.87
N GLN A 290 30.17 -2.20 -24.72
CA GLN A 290 30.20 -2.88 -23.42
C GLN A 290 31.63 -2.91 -22.83
N GLU A 291 32.65 -2.97 -23.68
CA GLU A 291 34.07 -2.86 -23.31
C GLU A 291 34.38 -1.55 -22.58
N ASP A 292 33.76 -0.45 -23.01
CA ASP A 292 33.97 0.88 -22.41
C ASP A 292 33.35 0.97 -20.99
N GLN A 293 32.46 0.03 -20.62
CA GLN A 293 31.78 -0.01 -19.32
C GLN A 293 32.48 -0.91 -18.29
N LEU A 294 33.28 -1.88 -18.75
CA LEU A 294 33.98 -2.87 -17.93
C LEU A 294 35.08 -2.20 -17.09
N GLY A 295 35.08 -2.48 -15.79
CA GLY A 295 36.01 -1.88 -14.80
C GLY A 295 35.58 -0.53 -14.24
N ILE A 296 34.56 0.13 -14.81
CA ILE A 296 34.06 1.44 -14.35
C ILE A 296 32.66 1.30 -13.76
N SER A 297 31.65 0.96 -14.57
CA SER A 297 30.26 0.82 -14.13
C SER A 297 29.78 -0.64 -14.13
N LEU A 298 30.46 -1.52 -14.87
CA LEU A 298 30.30 -2.97 -14.86
C LEU A 298 31.58 -3.61 -14.33
N LEU A 299 31.47 -4.49 -13.34
CA LEU A 299 32.61 -5.17 -12.74
C LEU A 299 32.56 -6.67 -13.06
N THR A 300 33.71 -7.27 -13.35
CA THR A 300 33.86 -8.72 -13.50
C THR A 300 34.34 -9.31 -12.18
N GLU A 301 34.21 -10.63 -12.02
CA GLU A 301 34.71 -11.35 -10.84
C GLU A 301 36.23 -11.14 -10.65
N GLU A 302 36.99 -11.10 -11.73
CA GLU A 302 38.42 -10.77 -11.70
C GLU A 302 38.70 -9.33 -11.24
N HIS A 303 37.87 -8.36 -11.66
CA HIS A 303 38.00 -6.97 -11.18
C HIS A 303 37.70 -6.85 -9.68
N LEU A 304 36.70 -7.58 -9.16
CA LEU A 304 36.36 -7.58 -7.73
C LEU A 304 37.44 -8.22 -6.85
N LEU A 305 38.20 -9.18 -7.41
CA LEU A 305 39.29 -9.89 -6.73
C LEU A 305 40.66 -9.22 -6.92
N SER A 306 40.75 -8.17 -7.75
CA SER A 306 41.99 -7.45 -8.00
C SER A 306 42.35 -6.48 -6.85
N ASN A 307 43.63 -6.47 -6.44
CA ASN A 307 44.15 -5.61 -5.37
C ASN A 307 44.01 -4.09 -5.64
N GLU A 308 43.69 -3.68 -6.87
CA GLU A 308 43.46 -2.29 -7.25
C GLU A 308 42.11 -1.74 -6.76
N VAL A 309 41.05 -2.54 -6.79
CA VAL A 309 39.72 -2.13 -6.31
C VAL A 309 39.71 -2.01 -4.78
N LEU A 310 40.40 -2.92 -4.08
CA LEU A 310 40.59 -2.86 -2.63
C LEU A 310 41.40 -1.61 -2.20
N LYS A 311 42.44 -1.22 -2.96
CA LYS A 311 43.20 0.01 -2.69
C LYS A 311 42.39 1.29 -2.90
N ASN A 312 41.52 1.33 -3.90
CA ASN A 312 40.66 2.49 -4.15
C ASN A 312 39.55 2.65 -3.08
N LEU A 313 39.10 1.54 -2.49
CA LEU A 313 38.21 1.53 -1.32
C LEU A 313 38.92 1.97 -0.01
N GLU A 314 40.23 1.73 0.12
CA GLU A 314 41.04 2.19 1.26
C GLU A 314 41.50 3.67 1.15
N GLN A 315 41.68 4.19 -0.07
CA GLN A 315 42.01 5.61 -0.28
C GLN A 315 40.82 6.55 -0.06
N SER A 316 39.59 6.08 -0.29
CA SER A 316 38.37 6.86 -0.03
C SER A 316 38.04 6.99 1.46
N SER A 317 38.60 6.13 2.32
CA SER A 317 38.42 6.14 3.78
C SER A 317 39.49 6.95 4.54
N SER A 318 40.58 7.38 3.90
CA SER A 318 41.72 8.03 4.56
C SER A 318 41.76 9.57 4.49
N ASN A 319 40.87 10.23 3.74
CA ASN A 319 40.79 11.70 3.66
C ASN A 319 39.99 12.39 4.80
N VAL A 320 39.57 11.64 5.84
CA VAL A 320 38.65 12.13 6.88
C VAL A 320 39.36 12.76 8.11
N ASN A 321 40.68 12.61 8.26
CA ASN A 321 41.37 12.99 9.50
C ASN A 321 41.92 14.43 9.57
N SER A 322 41.55 15.34 8.67
CA SER A 322 42.11 16.71 8.68
C SER A 322 41.09 17.82 8.48
N THR A 323 40.21 18.07 9.45
CA THR A 323 39.76 19.45 9.74
C THR A 323 39.12 19.60 11.12
N THR A 324 39.90 20.19 12.03
CA THR A 324 39.54 21.10 13.15
C THR A 324 38.55 20.63 14.24
N SER A 325 39.14 20.13 15.32
CA SER A 325 38.58 20.10 16.67
C SER A 325 38.73 21.46 17.36
N THR A 326 37.62 22.12 17.69
CA THR A 326 37.57 23.16 18.73
C THR A 326 36.77 22.61 19.91
N THR A 327 37.51 22.24 20.96
CA THR A 327 37.03 21.75 22.25
C THR A 327 36.66 22.91 23.17
N THR A 328 35.37 23.11 23.42
CA THR A 328 34.89 23.80 24.62
C THR A 328 34.48 22.76 25.66
N LYS A 329 35.23 22.70 26.77
CA LYS A 329 34.94 21.89 27.96
C LYS A 329 33.78 22.52 28.75
N ILE A 330 32.83 21.69 29.18
CA ILE A 330 31.83 22.01 30.23
C ILE A 330 32.01 20.96 31.36
N PRO A 331 31.87 21.34 32.65
CA PRO A 331 32.45 20.62 33.78
C PRO A 331 31.69 19.37 34.24
N ASP A 332 32.45 18.49 34.88
CA ASP A 332 32.03 17.26 35.57
C ASP A 332 31.06 17.54 36.73
N THR A 333 29.76 17.63 36.44
CA THR A 333 28.70 17.35 37.43
C THR A 333 27.41 17.00 36.70
N ILE A 334 27.16 15.69 36.59
CA ILE A 334 25.89 14.95 36.73
C ILE A 334 26.18 13.54 36.15
N ARG A 335 26.89 12.74 36.96
CA ARG A 335 26.76 11.28 36.90
C ARG A 335 25.50 10.94 37.68
N ASN A 336 24.48 10.47 36.98
CA ASN A 336 23.35 9.64 37.44
C ASN A 336 22.04 10.09 36.80
N SER A 337 21.74 9.54 35.61
CA SER A 337 20.39 9.14 35.16
C SER A 337 20.50 8.63 33.73
N GLY A 338 20.98 7.40 33.57
CA GLY A 338 20.70 6.60 32.39
C GLY A 338 19.29 6.01 32.48
N ASP A 339 18.81 5.50 31.35
CA ASP A 339 17.60 4.67 31.20
C ASP A 339 16.23 5.31 31.45
N ALA A 340 15.69 5.99 30.43
CA ALA A 340 14.23 6.16 30.30
C ALA A 340 13.86 6.58 28.86
N GLY A 341 13.87 5.66 27.90
CA GLY A 341 13.32 5.96 26.56
C GLY A 341 13.39 4.80 25.58
N VAL A 342 14.44 3.98 25.67
CA VAL A 342 14.72 2.82 24.82
C VAL A 342 13.77 1.63 25.07
N TYR A 343 12.98 1.66 26.14
CA TYR A 343 12.23 0.50 26.60
C TYR A 343 10.86 0.28 25.96
N VAL A 344 10.37 1.04 24.97
CA VAL A 344 8.95 0.93 24.56
C VAL A 344 8.71 0.24 23.21
N SER A 345 9.58 0.34 22.20
CA SER A 345 9.37 -0.31 20.88
C SER A 345 10.14 -1.61 20.68
N GLU A 346 11.34 -1.76 21.26
CA GLU A 346 11.94 -3.09 21.46
C GLU A 346 11.10 -3.92 22.41
N LYS A 347 10.31 -3.30 23.29
CA LYS A 347 9.35 -4.05 24.09
C LYS A 347 8.35 -4.80 23.20
N LEU A 348 7.62 -4.23 22.24
CA LEU A 348 6.57 -5.02 21.59
C LEU A 348 7.03 -6.20 20.69
N ALA A 349 8.27 -6.18 20.16
CA ALA A 349 8.81 -7.27 19.32
C ALA A 349 9.87 -8.16 20.02
N ASN A 350 10.66 -7.62 20.97
CA ASN A 350 11.45 -8.46 21.89
C ASN A 350 10.63 -8.94 23.11
N GLU A 351 9.39 -8.49 23.31
CA GLU A 351 8.45 -9.06 24.29
C GLU A 351 7.71 -10.29 23.74
N ASN A 352 7.69 -10.55 22.42
CA ASN A 352 7.11 -11.79 21.88
C ASN A 352 7.57 -12.16 20.45
N PRO A 353 8.60 -13.02 20.28
CA PRO A 353 8.92 -13.67 18.99
C PRO A 353 7.75 -14.50 18.42
N ASP A 354 6.73 -14.74 19.25
CA ASP A 354 5.54 -15.54 18.99
C ASP A 354 4.47 -14.78 18.18
N LEU A 355 4.68 -13.51 17.79
CA LEU A 355 3.72 -12.76 16.96
C LEU A 355 3.82 -13.14 15.48
N HIS A 356 2.66 -13.25 14.84
CA HIS A 356 2.46 -13.54 13.42
C HIS A 356 1.70 -12.40 12.74
N TYR A 357 1.86 -12.27 11.43
CA TYR A 357 1.31 -11.18 10.64
C TYR A 357 0.59 -11.70 9.39
N GLY A 358 -0.28 -10.88 8.82
CA GLY A 358 -0.96 -11.17 7.55
C GLY A 358 -1.40 -9.89 6.84
N ILE A 359 -1.30 -9.89 5.52
CA ILE A 359 -1.63 -8.73 4.68
C ILE A 359 -2.85 -9.05 3.82
N VAL A 360 -3.80 -8.12 3.74
CA VAL A 360 -4.94 -8.20 2.82
C VAL A 360 -5.04 -6.89 2.03
N ILE A 361 -5.02 -6.99 0.71
CA ILE A 361 -5.27 -5.88 -0.22
C ILE A 361 -6.71 -6.04 -0.77
N ASP A 362 -7.57 -5.10 -0.42
CA ASP A 362 -8.91 -4.93 -0.98
C ASP A 362 -8.82 -4.16 -2.29
N CYS A 363 -9.10 -4.83 -3.42
CA CYS A 363 -9.19 -4.20 -4.73
C CYS A 363 -10.65 -3.88 -5.08
N GLY A 364 -11.14 -2.75 -4.57
CA GLY A 364 -12.50 -2.26 -4.73
C GLY A 364 -12.77 -1.54 -6.06
N SER A 365 -14.05 -1.35 -6.41
CA SER A 365 -14.45 -0.65 -7.64
C SER A 365 -14.07 0.83 -7.70
N SER A 366 -13.80 1.45 -6.54
CA SER A 366 -13.44 2.87 -6.40
C SER A 366 -11.99 3.09 -5.95
N GLY A 367 -11.18 2.02 -5.92
CA GLY A 367 -9.77 2.06 -5.51
C GLY A 367 -9.36 0.87 -4.65
N SER A 368 -8.06 0.73 -4.43
CA SER A 368 -7.46 -0.36 -3.65
C SER A 368 -6.95 0.11 -2.28
N ARG A 369 -7.02 -0.75 -1.26
CA ARG A 369 -6.64 -0.46 0.13
C ARG A 369 -5.85 -1.63 0.72
N LEU A 370 -4.80 -1.36 1.49
CA LEU A 370 -3.96 -2.37 2.13
C LEU A 370 -4.22 -2.40 3.64
N TYR A 371 -4.36 -3.60 4.19
CA TYR A 371 -4.59 -3.87 5.61
C TYR A 371 -3.54 -4.84 6.15
N ILE A 372 -2.95 -4.52 7.30
CA ILE A 372 -2.00 -5.39 8.02
C ILE A 372 -2.64 -5.84 9.32
N TYR A 373 -2.62 -7.15 9.55
CA TYR A 373 -3.16 -7.82 10.72
C TYR A 373 -2.05 -8.51 11.51
N ILE A 374 -2.17 -8.53 12.83
CA ILE A 374 -1.21 -9.15 13.76
C ILE A 374 -1.93 -10.04 14.78
N TRP A 375 -1.34 -11.17 15.14
CA TRP A 375 -1.86 -12.09 16.18
C TRP A 375 -0.73 -12.86 16.87
N PRO A 376 -0.92 -13.32 18.14
CA PRO A 376 0.04 -14.18 18.82
C PRO A 376 -0.04 -15.65 18.36
N GLU A 377 1.00 -16.43 18.67
CA GLU A 377 1.03 -17.88 18.44
C GLU A 377 -0.15 -18.54 19.16
N HIS A 378 -0.94 -19.32 18.41
CA HIS A 378 -2.13 -19.98 18.94
C HIS A 378 -1.97 -21.51 18.87
N SER A 379 -2.43 -22.19 19.92
CA SER A 379 -2.44 -23.65 20.05
C SER A 379 -3.53 -24.33 19.22
N GLY A 380 -4.30 -23.55 18.45
CA GLY A 380 -5.48 -23.99 17.70
C GLY A 380 -6.77 -23.93 18.48
N LYS A 381 -6.74 -23.52 19.75
CA LYS A 381 -7.97 -23.28 20.49
C LYS A 381 -8.77 -22.15 19.84
N PRO A 382 -10.09 -22.33 19.65
CA PRO A 382 -10.96 -21.31 19.04
C PRO A 382 -10.87 -19.94 19.68
N ASN A 383 -10.68 -19.88 21.00
CA ASN A 383 -10.59 -18.62 21.74
C ASN A 383 -9.29 -17.84 21.45
N GLU A 384 -8.25 -18.49 20.91
CA GLU A 384 -6.95 -17.88 20.58
C GLU A 384 -6.90 -17.41 19.11
N LEU A 385 -7.60 -18.10 18.19
CA LEU A 385 -7.91 -17.59 16.84
C LEU A 385 -8.67 -16.24 16.89
N LEU A 386 -9.27 -15.93 18.05
CA LEU A 386 -10.02 -14.72 18.32
C LEU A 386 -9.16 -13.51 18.77
N GLN A 387 -7.85 -13.49 18.45
CA GLN A 387 -6.93 -12.41 18.86
C GLN A 387 -6.24 -11.64 17.72
N ILE A 388 -6.61 -11.87 16.46
CA ILE A 388 -6.23 -11.03 15.30
C ILE A 388 -6.68 -9.57 15.47
N LYS A 389 -5.73 -8.64 15.41
CA LYS A 389 -5.99 -7.19 15.46
C LYS A 389 -5.50 -6.51 14.19
N GLN A 390 -6.23 -5.50 13.74
CA GLN A 390 -5.76 -4.60 12.70
C GLN A 390 -4.77 -3.60 13.31
N LEU A 391 -3.67 -3.35 12.60
CA LEU A 391 -2.75 -2.27 12.93
C LEU A 391 -3.31 -0.96 12.37
N LEU A 392 -3.85 -0.11 13.25
CA LEU A 392 -4.66 1.07 12.88
C LEU A 392 -3.91 2.42 12.94
N ASP A 393 -2.65 2.45 13.36
CA ASP A 393 -1.91 3.69 13.56
C ASP A 393 -1.05 4.10 12.37
N ASN A 394 -0.79 5.41 12.23
CA ASN A 394 0.23 5.97 11.33
C ASN A 394 1.66 5.45 11.60
N PHE A 395 1.85 4.72 12.70
CA PHE A 395 3.04 3.93 13.06
C PHE A 395 3.11 2.58 12.31
N ALA A 396 2.02 2.12 11.71
CA ALA A 396 1.91 0.82 11.07
C ALA A 396 2.65 0.71 9.73
N ALA A 397 3.15 1.81 9.18
CA ALA A 397 3.93 1.80 7.93
C ALA A 397 5.30 1.10 8.04
N ASN A 398 5.74 0.72 9.26
CA ASN A 398 6.98 -0.03 9.54
C ASN A 398 6.76 -1.56 9.74
N THR A 399 5.56 -2.09 9.44
CA THR A 399 5.05 -3.23 10.21
C THR A 399 4.98 -4.53 9.44
N ILE A 400 6.11 -5.23 9.36
CA ILE A 400 6.30 -6.67 9.63
C ILE A 400 7.84 -6.81 9.70
N PRO A 401 8.44 -7.38 10.77
CA PRO A 401 9.89 -7.63 10.83
C PRO A 401 10.35 -8.44 9.61
N SER A 402 11.50 -8.13 8.99
CA SER A 402 11.97 -8.83 7.78
C SER A 402 12.06 -10.35 7.95
N VAL A 403 12.43 -10.82 9.14
CA VAL A 403 12.46 -12.26 9.48
C VAL A 403 11.07 -12.93 9.43
N LYS A 404 10.00 -12.14 9.49
CA LYS A 404 8.61 -12.57 9.38
C LYS A 404 8.04 -12.36 7.97
N HIS A 405 8.80 -11.87 6.98
CA HIS A 405 8.25 -11.67 5.63
C HIS A 405 7.88 -13.01 5.00
N ILE A 406 8.79 -13.99 5.09
CA ILE A 406 8.63 -15.32 4.51
C ILE A 406 7.45 -16.14 5.08
N ASP A 407 7.01 -15.86 6.31
CA ASP A 407 5.86 -16.53 6.95
C ASP A 407 4.60 -15.65 7.00
N THR A 408 4.65 -14.45 6.43
CA THR A 408 3.50 -13.53 6.37
C THR A 408 2.70 -13.73 5.08
N PRO A 409 1.47 -14.30 5.14
CA PRO A 409 0.63 -14.44 3.97
C PRO A 409 0.14 -13.09 3.44
N LEU A 410 0.27 -12.90 2.12
CA LEU A 410 -0.27 -11.76 1.39
C LEU A 410 -1.46 -12.19 0.53
N TYR A 411 -2.63 -11.61 0.78
CA TYR A 411 -3.86 -11.83 0.02
C TYR A 411 -4.24 -10.60 -0.80
N ILE A 412 -4.54 -10.78 -2.09
CA ILE A 412 -5.10 -9.73 -2.95
C ILE A 412 -6.47 -10.16 -3.43
N LEU A 413 -7.49 -9.48 -2.93
CA LEU A 413 -8.87 -9.91 -3.06
C LEU A 413 -9.66 -8.80 -3.75
N ALA A 414 -10.02 -9.04 -5.01
CA ALA A 414 -10.78 -8.09 -5.82
C ALA A 414 -12.28 -8.32 -5.73
N THR A 415 -13.05 -7.23 -5.66
CA THR A 415 -14.52 -7.29 -5.45
C THR A 415 -15.28 -6.97 -6.74
N ALA A 416 -16.46 -6.34 -6.64
CA ALA A 416 -17.40 -6.15 -7.74
C ALA A 416 -16.83 -5.41 -8.95
N GLY A 417 -15.83 -4.53 -8.79
CA GLY A 417 -15.20 -3.80 -9.90
C GLY A 417 -14.63 -4.73 -10.97
N LEU A 418 -13.85 -5.74 -10.55
CA LEU A 418 -13.24 -6.70 -11.46
C LEU A 418 -14.21 -7.80 -11.91
N ARG A 419 -15.33 -8.04 -11.19
CA ARG A 419 -16.36 -9.00 -11.60
C ARG A 419 -17.05 -8.63 -12.92
N PHE A 420 -16.99 -7.35 -13.32
CA PHE A 420 -17.51 -6.90 -14.63
C PHE A 420 -16.58 -7.23 -15.80
N LEU A 421 -15.31 -7.54 -15.54
CA LEU A 421 -14.36 -7.93 -16.57
C LEU A 421 -14.67 -9.35 -17.06
N THR A 422 -14.30 -9.64 -18.31
CA THR A 422 -14.41 -11.00 -18.85
C THR A 422 -13.47 -11.96 -18.10
N PRO A 423 -13.78 -13.27 -18.02
CA PRO A 423 -12.92 -14.25 -17.35
C PRO A 423 -11.47 -14.24 -17.83
N ASN A 424 -11.24 -13.97 -19.12
CA ASN A 424 -9.89 -13.88 -19.70
C ASN A 424 -9.13 -12.65 -19.21
N GLN A 425 -9.78 -11.48 -19.17
CA GLN A 425 -9.18 -10.25 -18.64
C GLN A 425 -8.87 -10.38 -17.15
N GLN A 426 -9.78 -11.00 -16.38
CA GLN A 426 -9.52 -11.29 -14.96
C GLN A 426 -8.30 -12.19 -14.82
N LYS A 427 -8.26 -13.30 -15.56
CA LYS A 427 -7.15 -14.26 -15.49
C LYS A 427 -5.80 -13.61 -15.79
N GLN A 428 -5.71 -12.88 -16.90
CA GLN A 428 -4.46 -12.22 -17.31
C GLN A 428 -3.97 -11.23 -16.26
N LEU A 429 -4.86 -10.37 -15.77
CA LEU A 429 -4.52 -9.37 -14.75
C LEU A 429 -4.03 -10.02 -13.44
N LEU A 430 -4.66 -11.12 -13.00
CA LEU A 430 -4.27 -11.80 -11.78
C LEU A 430 -2.96 -12.59 -11.94
N GLU A 431 -2.70 -13.15 -13.13
CA GLU A 431 -1.44 -13.85 -13.44
C GLU A 431 -0.25 -12.88 -13.48
N ASP A 432 -0.40 -11.73 -14.14
CA ASP A 432 0.64 -10.69 -14.19
C ASP A 432 0.97 -10.19 -12.77
N LEU A 433 -0.07 -9.90 -11.98
CA LEU A 433 0.08 -9.46 -10.60
C LEU A 433 0.78 -10.50 -9.70
N PHE A 434 0.48 -11.79 -9.89
CA PHE A 434 1.16 -12.85 -9.16
C PHE A 434 2.65 -12.89 -9.48
N ASN A 435 3.00 -12.84 -10.77
CA ASN A 435 4.39 -12.94 -11.22
C ASN A 435 5.22 -11.74 -10.75
N ASP A 436 4.65 -10.53 -10.78
CA ASP A 436 5.34 -9.33 -10.30
C ASP A 436 5.58 -9.39 -8.79
N ILE A 437 4.60 -9.85 -8.01
CA ILE A 437 4.73 -9.90 -6.56
C ILE A 437 5.69 -11.00 -6.10
N GLU A 438 5.61 -12.19 -6.72
CA GLU A 438 6.53 -13.30 -6.44
C GLU A 438 8.00 -12.93 -6.77
N ARG A 439 8.20 -12.08 -7.79
CA ARG A 439 9.52 -11.58 -8.16
C ARG A 439 10.05 -10.51 -7.20
N ASP A 440 9.18 -9.58 -6.79
CA ASP A 440 9.61 -8.32 -6.15
C ASP A 440 9.51 -8.35 -4.61
N TYR A 441 8.83 -9.35 -4.00
CA TYR A 441 8.60 -9.42 -2.55
C TYR A 441 8.79 -10.82 -1.95
N GLU A 442 9.24 -10.89 -0.70
CA GLU A 442 9.47 -12.14 0.04
C GLU A 442 8.26 -12.65 0.84
N PHE A 443 7.06 -12.09 0.61
CA PHE A 443 5.85 -12.50 1.33
C PHE A 443 5.35 -13.88 0.89
N LEU A 444 4.69 -14.61 1.80
CA LEU A 444 4.07 -15.88 1.48
C LEU A 444 2.88 -15.67 0.52
N ILE A 445 3.09 -16.00 -0.75
CA ILE A 445 2.07 -15.87 -1.79
C ILE A 445 1.84 -17.18 -2.54
N GLU A 446 0.57 -17.47 -2.78
CA GLU A 446 0.13 -18.57 -3.65
C GLU A 446 -0.83 -18.03 -4.70
N LYS A 447 -1.00 -18.75 -5.81
CA LYS A 447 -2.00 -18.38 -6.84
C LYS A 447 -3.41 -18.25 -6.27
N THR A 448 -3.73 -18.99 -5.20
CA THR A 448 -5.04 -18.92 -4.53
C THR A 448 -5.22 -17.65 -3.68
N HIS A 449 -4.12 -16.93 -3.39
CA HIS A 449 -4.13 -15.70 -2.60
C HIS A 449 -4.53 -14.47 -3.41
N ILE A 450 -4.36 -14.51 -4.73
CA ILE A 450 -4.75 -13.46 -5.66
C ILE A 450 -6.02 -13.91 -6.42
N GLN A 451 -7.18 -13.33 -6.10
CA GLN A 451 -8.43 -13.73 -6.75
C GLN A 451 -9.51 -12.64 -6.76
N VAL A 452 -10.41 -12.72 -7.74
CA VAL A 452 -11.70 -12.03 -7.69
C VAL A 452 -12.64 -12.83 -6.79
N ILE A 453 -12.91 -12.32 -5.59
CA ILE A 453 -13.79 -13.01 -4.64
C ILE A 453 -15.24 -12.92 -5.11
N SER A 454 -16.03 -13.96 -4.85
CA SER A 454 -17.48 -13.91 -5.09
C SER A 454 -18.14 -12.93 -4.11
N GLY A 455 -19.28 -12.37 -4.50
CA GLY A 455 -20.06 -11.52 -3.58
C GLY A 455 -20.50 -12.29 -2.33
N GLN A 456 -20.76 -13.59 -2.48
CA GLN A 456 -21.03 -14.48 -1.37
C GLN A 456 -19.88 -14.46 -0.36
N LEU A 457 -18.64 -14.69 -0.80
CA LEU A 457 -17.47 -14.65 0.10
C LEU A 457 -17.30 -13.28 0.77
N GLU A 458 -17.49 -12.19 0.02
CA GLU A 458 -17.45 -10.83 0.55
C GLU A 458 -18.44 -10.65 1.70
N GLY A 459 -19.70 -11.08 1.53
CA GLY A 459 -20.72 -11.04 2.59
C GLY A 459 -20.43 -11.96 3.78
N ILE A 460 -19.89 -13.16 3.53
CA ILE A 460 -19.44 -14.08 4.59
C ILE A 460 -18.32 -13.41 5.41
N TYR A 461 -17.34 -12.81 4.75
CA TYR A 461 -16.24 -12.14 5.42
C TYR A 461 -16.70 -10.93 6.23
N SER A 462 -17.59 -10.08 5.70
CA SER A 462 -18.20 -8.99 6.49
C SER A 462 -18.93 -9.51 7.73
N TRP A 463 -19.65 -10.62 7.61
CA TRP A 463 -20.36 -11.25 8.73
C TRP A 463 -19.41 -11.80 9.80
N ILE A 464 -18.31 -12.44 9.37
CA ILE A 464 -17.26 -12.92 10.28
C ILE A 464 -16.64 -11.74 11.02
N ALA A 465 -16.26 -10.67 10.32
CA ALA A 465 -15.59 -9.51 10.89
C ALA A 465 -16.40 -8.85 12.02
N ILE A 466 -17.69 -8.58 11.80
CA ILE A 466 -18.51 -7.91 12.83
C ILE A 466 -18.77 -8.82 14.04
N ASN A 467 -19.06 -10.10 13.81
CA ASN A 467 -19.31 -11.03 14.91
C ASN A 467 -18.04 -11.33 15.71
N TYR A 468 -16.88 -11.28 15.06
CA TYR A 468 -15.59 -11.33 15.69
C TYR A 468 -15.35 -10.13 16.61
N VAL A 469 -15.49 -8.91 16.09
CA VAL A 469 -15.24 -7.66 16.86
C VAL A 469 -16.21 -7.52 18.04
N LEU A 470 -17.41 -8.09 17.93
CA LEU A 470 -18.40 -8.15 19.00
C LEU A 470 -18.23 -9.35 19.96
N GLY A 471 -17.20 -10.20 19.76
CA GLY A 471 -16.92 -11.34 20.63
C GLY A 471 -17.97 -12.47 20.56
N ARG A 472 -18.75 -12.57 19.47
CA ARG A 472 -19.87 -13.52 19.35
C ARG A 472 -19.44 -14.97 19.12
N PHE A 473 -18.15 -15.20 18.88
CA PHE A 473 -17.57 -16.53 18.68
C PHE A 473 -16.98 -17.16 19.96
N GLN A 474 -16.98 -16.45 21.10
CA GLN A 474 -16.44 -16.95 22.37
C GLN A 474 -17.48 -17.76 23.16
N ASN A 475 -17.07 -18.90 23.72
CA ASN A 475 -17.88 -19.60 24.73
C ASN A 475 -17.69 -18.92 26.08
N THR A 476 -18.74 -18.26 26.60
CA THR A 476 -18.71 -17.69 27.95
C THR A 476 -18.68 -18.79 29.00
N ASN A 477 -17.49 -19.12 29.49
CA ASN A 477 -17.28 -19.86 30.75
C ASN A 477 -17.02 -18.88 31.92
N THR A 478 -17.63 -17.69 31.92
CA THR A 478 -17.56 -16.79 33.07
C THR A 478 -18.67 -17.12 34.05
N GLU A 479 -18.28 -17.78 35.14
CA GLU A 479 -18.98 -17.87 36.40
C GLU A 479 -19.53 -16.49 36.81
N SER A 480 -20.76 -16.18 36.41
CA SER A 480 -21.53 -15.13 37.05
C SER A 480 -22.17 -15.74 38.29
N LYS A 481 -21.50 -15.52 39.43
CA LYS A 481 -22.12 -15.62 40.76
C LYS A 481 -23.32 -14.69 40.81
N SER A 482 -24.52 -15.22 40.61
CA SER A 482 -25.74 -14.71 41.23
C SER A 482 -26.77 -15.83 41.29
N VAL A 483 -27.02 -16.25 42.51
CA VAL A 483 -28.05 -17.20 42.94
C VAL A 483 -29.43 -16.68 42.54
N THR A 484 -30.18 -17.48 41.79
CA THR A 484 -31.57 -17.83 42.14
C THR A 484 -31.88 -19.20 41.52
N ASN A 485 -32.29 -20.14 42.38
CA ASN A 485 -32.74 -21.48 42.00
C ASN A 485 -33.94 -21.38 41.06
N ASP A 486 -33.84 -21.99 39.88
CA ASP A 486 -34.97 -22.72 39.32
C ASP A 486 -34.47 -23.89 38.46
N ASN A 487 -34.87 -25.07 38.90
CA ASN A 487 -34.55 -26.35 38.29
C ASN A 487 -35.45 -26.58 37.06
N SER A 488 -34.91 -26.42 35.85
CA SER A 488 -35.39 -27.16 34.68
C SER A 488 -34.33 -27.23 33.56
N ASN A 489 -33.84 -28.45 33.30
CA ASN A 489 -33.14 -28.93 32.11
C ASN A 489 -31.81 -28.24 31.72
N LEU A 490 -30.75 -28.78 32.34
CA LEU A 490 -29.34 -28.42 32.21
C LEU A 490 -28.70 -29.01 30.93
N ASN A 491 -27.81 -28.22 30.31
CA ASN A 491 -26.79 -28.58 29.30
C ASN A 491 -27.12 -28.48 27.80
N SER A 492 -27.63 -27.33 27.33
CA SER A 492 -27.15 -26.81 26.03
C SER A 492 -26.32 -25.55 26.30
N LYS A 493 -25.01 -25.61 26.06
CA LYS A 493 -24.16 -24.40 26.05
C LYS A 493 -24.70 -23.51 24.93
N ARG A 494 -25.55 -22.53 25.26
CA ARG A 494 -26.07 -21.59 24.27
C ARG A 494 -24.95 -20.65 23.85
N ARG A 495 -24.52 -20.78 22.60
CA ARG A 495 -23.61 -19.84 21.93
C ARG A 495 -24.22 -18.42 21.93
N PRO A 496 -23.40 -17.36 21.98
CA PRO A 496 -23.89 -15.99 21.84
C PRO A 496 -24.69 -15.81 20.55
N THR A 497 -25.73 -14.96 20.59
CA THR A 497 -26.44 -14.58 19.38
C THR A 497 -25.55 -13.74 18.47
N THR A 498 -25.53 -14.09 17.19
CA THR A 498 -24.78 -13.38 16.15
C THR A 498 -25.60 -12.21 15.60
N VAL A 499 -24.91 -11.23 15.03
CA VAL A 499 -25.54 -10.10 14.34
C VAL A 499 -25.46 -10.30 12.84
N GLY A 500 -26.42 -9.71 12.12
CA GLY A 500 -26.43 -9.64 10.68
C GLY A 500 -25.61 -8.44 10.19
N VAL A 501 -25.25 -8.47 8.92
CA VAL A 501 -24.51 -7.41 8.26
C VAL A 501 -25.22 -6.98 6.98
N LEU A 502 -25.23 -5.68 6.75
CA LEU A 502 -25.59 -5.02 5.51
C LEU A 502 -24.37 -4.24 5.05
N ASP A 503 -23.93 -4.47 3.83
CA ASP A 503 -22.83 -3.72 3.23
C ASP A 503 -23.29 -3.17 1.89
N MET A 504 -23.10 -1.88 1.66
CA MET A 504 -23.44 -1.25 0.39
C MET A 504 -22.21 -0.52 -0.15
N GLY A 505 -21.54 -1.16 -1.09
CA GLY A 505 -20.44 -0.57 -1.83
C GLY A 505 -20.92 0.30 -2.99
N GLY A 506 -19.98 0.71 -3.85
CA GLY A 506 -20.28 1.49 -5.05
C GLY A 506 -21.04 0.69 -6.12
N ALA A 507 -20.69 -0.59 -6.31
CA ALA A 507 -21.21 -1.41 -7.40
C ALA A 507 -22.16 -2.55 -6.97
N SER A 508 -22.04 -3.07 -5.76
CA SER A 508 -22.92 -4.11 -5.21
C SER A 508 -23.34 -3.80 -3.78
N ALA A 509 -24.39 -4.50 -3.33
CA ALA A 509 -24.81 -4.53 -1.94
C ALA A 509 -24.93 -5.98 -1.47
N GLN A 510 -24.64 -6.22 -0.19
CA GLN A 510 -24.59 -7.53 0.43
C GLN A 510 -25.44 -7.53 1.70
N ILE A 511 -26.06 -8.68 1.97
CA ILE A 511 -26.70 -8.99 3.24
C ILE A 511 -26.22 -10.37 3.68
N ALA A 512 -25.84 -10.50 4.95
CA ALA A 512 -25.55 -11.80 5.53
C ALA A 512 -26.02 -11.87 6.99
N PHE A 513 -26.66 -12.97 7.38
CA PHE A 513 -27.08 -13.22 8.74
C PHE A 513 -27.22 -14.71 9.00
N GLU A 514 -27.12 -15.10 10.26
CA GLU A 514 -27.26 -16.50 10.67
C GLU A 514 -28.70 -16.99 10.58
N VAL A 515 -28.87 -18.22 10.09
CA VAL A 515 -30.17 -18.88 9.98
C VAL A 515 -30.23 -20.15 10.82
N SER A 516 -31.44 -20.64 11.08
CA SER A 516 -31.64 -21.90 11.79
C SER A 516 -30.94 -23.06 11.07
N LYS A 517 -30.41 -24.03 11.82
CA LYS A 517 -29.88 -25.29 11.26
C LYS A 517 -30.91 -25.99 10.36
N THR A 518 -32.20 -25.86 10.68
CA THR A 518 -33.32 -26.45 9.93
C THR A 518 -33.68 -25.71 8.64
N THR A 519 -33.14 -24.51 8.40
CA THR A 519 -33.38 -23.77 7.15
C THR A 519 -32.85 -24.58 5.96
N PRO A 520 -33.65 -24.82 4.91
CA PRO A 520 -33.19 -25.58 3.76
C PRO A 520 -32.06 -24.84 3.03
N ILE A 521 -31.09 -25.58 2.51
CA ILE A 521 -30.06 -25.01 1.64
C ILE A 521 -30.71 -24.77 0.29
N VAL A 522 -31.03 -23.51 0.00
CA VAL A 522 -31.64 -23.09 -1.25
C VAL A 522 -30.57 -22.39 -2.08
N GLY A 523 -30.21 -22.99 -3.21
CA GLY A 523 -29.30 -22.39 -4.18
C GLY A 523 -27.91 -22.08 -3.60
N LYS A 524 -27.41 -20.88 -3.90
CA LYS A 524 -26.11 -20.37 -3.43
C LYS A 524 -26.27 -19.36 -2.28
N GLU A 525 -27.50 -19.07 -1.88
CA GLU A 525 -27.82 -18.01 -0.93
C GLU A 525 -27.72 -18.46 0.53
N VAL A 526 -27.59 -19.78 0.78
CA VAL A 526 -27.35 -20.34 2.12
C VAL A 526 -26.01 -21.05 2.11
N ALA A 527 -25.08 -20.61 2.95
CA ALA A 527 -23.75 -21.18 3.09
C ALA A 527 -23.59 -21.82 4.47
N GLU A 528 -22.95 -22.99 4.51
CA GLU A 528 -22.47 -23.61 5.73
C GLU A 528 -20.94 -23.58 5.74
N PHE A 529 -20.35 -23.10 6.83
CA PHE A 529 -18.90 -23.08 7.00
C PHE A 529 -18.52 -23.27 8.47
N SER A 530 -17.30 -23.74 8.69
CA SER A 530 -16.69 -23.86 10.01
C SER A 530 -15.58 -22.82 10.16
N LEU A 531 -15.57 -22.12 11.29
CA LEU A 531 -14.43 -21.29 11.72
C LEU A 531 -13.39 -22.09 12.52
N GLY A 532 -13.71 -23.33 12.92
CA GLY A 532 -12.77 -24.22 13.61
C GLY A 532 -11.77 -24.84 12.65
N TYR A 533 -10.59 -25.18 13.16
CA TYR A 533 -9.56 -25.93 12.42
C TYR A 533 -9.94 -27.41 12.23
N ASP A 534 -10.80 -27.93 13.11
CA ASP A 534 -11.29 -29.33 13.12
C ASP A 534 -12.77 -29.36 12.73
N GLU A 535 -13.10 -30.20 11.75
CA GLU A 535 -14.47 -30.38 11.25
C GLU A 535 -15.42 -30.98 12.29
N HIS A 536 -14.90 -31.57 13.37
CA HIS A 536 -15.71 -32.09 14.48
C HIS A 536 -16.12 -31.01 15.49
N GLN A 537 -15.61 -29.78 15.39
CA GLN A 537 -15.97 -28.67 16.27
C GLN A 537 -17.32 -28.05 15.90
N GLU A 538 -18.40 -28.72 16.30
CA GLU A 538 -19.77 -28.30 15.96
C GLU A 538 -20.15 -26.90 16.50
N ALA A 539 -19.48 -26.44 17.55
CA ALA A 539 -19.71 -25.12 18.15
C ALA A 539 -19.31 -23.94 17.25
N LEU A 540 -18.50 -24.17 16.21
CA LEU A 540 -18.03 -23.15 15.27
C LEU A 540 -18.57 -23.34 13.85
N LYS A 541 -19.56 -24.23 13.70
CA LYS A 541 -20.28 -24.38 12.44
C LYS A 541 -21.41 -23.37 12.40
N TYR A 542 -21.38 -22.54 11.37
CA TYR A 542 -22.36 -21.51 11.13
C TYR A 542 -23.08 -21.82 9.82
N LYS A 543 -24.40 -21.66 9.86
CA LYS A 543 -25.26 -21.67 8.70
C LYS A 543 -25.77 -20.27 8.50
N ILE A 544 -25.36 -19.63 7.42
CA ILE A 544 -25.69 -18.23 7.17
C ILE A 544 -26.43 -18.11 5.85
N TYR A 545 -27.43 -17.24 5.85
CA TYR A 545 -27.92 -16.67 4.62
C TYR A 545 -26.95 -15.58 4.19
N VAL A 546 -26.56 -15.58 2.93
CA VAL A 546 -25.70 -14.57 2.34
C VAL A 546 -26.09 -14.37 0.89
N THR A 547 -26.32 -13.13 0.49
CA THR A 547 -26.56 -12.81 -0.91
C THR A 547 -25.89 -11.51 -1.32
N THR A 548 -25.69 -11.34 -2.62
CA THR A 548 -25.11 -10.16 -3.23
C THR A 548 -25.95 -9.69 -4.38
N PHE A 549 -26.31 -8.42 -4.32
CA PHE A 549 -27.08 -7.73 -5.32
C PHE A 549 -26.11 -6.94 -6.22
N LEU A 550 -25.62 -7.59 -7.27
CA LEU A 550 -24.72 -6.96 -8.24
C LEU A 550 -25.46 -5.85 -9.02
N GLY A 551 -24.86 -4.66 -9.09
CA GLY A 551 -25.46 -3.48 -9.69
C GLY A 551 -26.48 -2.76 -8.79
N TYR A 552 -26.55 -3.11 -7.50
CA TYR A 552 -27.39 -2.43 -6.50
C TYR A 552 -26.56 -1.61 -5.49
N GLY A 553 -25.24 -1.53 -5.69
CA GLY A 553 -24.41 -0.56 -4.97
C GLY A 553 -24.81 0.88 -5.35
N ALA A 554 -24.51 1.84 -4.47
CA ALA A 554 -25.07 3.18 -4.55
C ALA A 554 -24.75 3.90 -5.88
N ASN A 555 -23.53 3.76 -6.40
CA ASN A 555 -23.11 4.44 -7.63
C ASN A 555 -23.72 3.74 -8.87
N LYS A 556 -23.76 2.41 -8.89
CA LYS A 556 -24.42 1.68 -9.99
C LYS A 556 -25.94 1.87 -10.01
N ALA A 557 -26.55 2.03 -8.84
CA ALA A 557 -27.95 2.41 -8.76
C ALA A 557 -28.20 3.82 -9.32
N TYR A 558 -27.29 4.76 -9.05
CA TYR A 558 -27.36 6.11 -9.60
C TYR A 558 -27.24 6.12 -11.12
N GLU A 559 -26.28 5.37 -11.68
CA GLU A 559 -26.16 5.19 -13.13
C GLU A 559 -27.46 4.66 -13.75
N LYS A 560 -28.05 3.60 -13.17
CA LYS A 560 -29.34 3.03 -13.62
C LYS A 560 -30.49 4.04 -13.55
N TYR A 561 -30.51 4.88 -12.52
CA TYR A 561 -31.52 5.93 -12.36
C TYR A 561 -31.39 6.99 -13.45
N ILE A 562 -30.18 7.50 -13.68
CA ILE A 562 -29.91 8.49 -14.73
C ILE A 562 -30.24 7.91 -16.11
N ASP A 563 -29.80 6.69 -16.41
CA ASP A 563 -30.11 6.01 -17.67
C ASP A 563 -31.62 5.88 -17.90
N ARG A 564 -32.38 5.52 -16.85
CA ARG A 564 -33.84 5.39 -16.93
C ARG A 564 -34.52 6.72 -17.19
N ILE A 565 -34.16 7.78 -16.45
CA ILE A 565 -34.74 9.10 -16.64
C ILE A 565 -34.45 9.65 -18.03
N ILE A 566 -33.19 9.54 -18.50
CA ILE A 566 -32.81 9.94 -19.85
C ILE A 566 -33.60 9.15 -20.90
N SER A 567 -33.79 7.84 -20.71
CA SER A 567 -34.55 7.01 -21.64
C SER A 567 -36.04 7.40 -21.68
N ILE A 568 -36.64 7.75 -20.55
CA ILE A 568 -38.01 8.27 -20.49
C ILE A 568 -38.10 9.60 -21.21
N GLY A 569 -37.20 10.54 -20.94
CA GLY A 569 -37.17 11.84 -21.62
C GLY A 569 -36.99 11.73 -23.14
N LEU A 570 -36.16 10.78 -23.60
CA LEU A 570 -35.99 10.48 -25.03
C LEU A 570 -37.27 9.90 -25.66
N ASN A 571 -37.97 9.00 -24.96
CA ASN A 571 -39.21 8.38 -25.46
C ASN A 571 -40.41 9.33 -25.44
N SER A 572 -40.45 10.27 -24.48
CA SER A 572 -41.51 11.26 -24.37
C SER A 572 -41.33 12.46 -25.32
N SER A 573 -40.12 12.67 -25.84
CA SER A 573 -39.82 13.75 -26.77
C SER A 573 -40.25 13.42 -28.20
N THR A 574 -41.42 13.93 -28.62
CA THR A 574 -41.85 13.95 -30.03
C THR A 574 -41.19 15.06 -30.86
N SER A 575 -40.30 15.85 -30.25
CA SER A 575 -39.63 16.99 -30.86
C SER A 575 -38.27 16.64 -31.47
N ASP A 576 -37.99 17.18 -32.67
CA ASP A 576 -36.67 17.21 -33.32
C ASP A 576 -35.69 18.19 -32.64
N SER A 577 -36.07 18.80 -31.52
CA SER A 577 -35.18 19.65 -30.73
C SER A 577 -33.88 18.91 -30.36
N PRO A 578 -32.71 19.56 -30.52
CA PRO A 578 -31.44 19.02 -30.04
C PRO A 578 -31.34 19.05 -28.50
N TYR A 579 -32.30 19.67 -27.81
CA TYR A 579 -32.36 19.79 -26.36
C TYR A 579 -33.61 19.12 -25.79
N ILE A 580 -33.43 18.34 -24.72
CA ILE A 580 -34.51 17.76 -23.90
C ILE A 580 -34.35 18.33 -22.49
N ARG A 581 -35.43 18.83 -21.90
CA ARG A 581 -35.44 19.31 -20.51
C ARG A 581 -36.21 18.34 -19.63
N ILE A 582 -35.62 18.02 -18.47
CA ILE A 582 -36.22 17.19 -17.43
C ILE A 582 -36.13 18.01 -16.15
N ASP A 583 -37.23 18.67 -15.81
CA ASP A 583 -37.27 19.60 -14.67
C ASP A 583 -37.75 18.93 -13.37
N ASP A 584 -38.11 17.65 -13.42
CA ASP A 584 -38.63 16.82 -12.34
C ASP A 584 -37.64 15.73 -11.89
N ALA A 585 -36.32 16.02 -11.89
CA ALA A 585 -35.32 15.08 -11.40
C ALA A 585 -35.33 15.01 -9.86
N ASP A 586 -36.34 14.35 -9.28
CA ASP A 586 -36.65 14.34 -7.84
C ASP A 586 -35.46 13.98 -6.93
N CYS A 587 -34.54 13.14 -7.42
CA CYS A 587 -33.41 12.65 -6.62
C CYS A 587 -32.19 13.58 -6.63
N LEU A 588 -32.20 14.62 -7.46
CA LEU A 588 -31.16 15.64 -7.49
C LEU A 588 -31.53 16.79 -6.54
N PRO A 589 -30.54 17.50 -5.96
CA PRO A 589 -30.81 18.63 -5.07
C PRO A 589 -31.64 19.71 -5.76
N ARG A 590 -32.54 20.37 -5.02
CA ARG A 590 -33.45 21.36 -5.58
C ARG A 590 -32.70 22.53 -6.24
N GLY A 591 -32.96 22.79 -7.51
CA GLY A 591 -32.31 23.84 -8.28
C GLY A 591 -30.88 23.52 -8.75
N TYR A 592 -30.37 22.32 -8.50
CA TYR A 592 -29.15 21.83 -9.13
C TYR A 592 -29.44 21.47 -10.60
N SER A 593 -28.62 21.95 -11.53
CA SER A 593 -28.75 21.60 -12.95
C SER A 593 -27.48 20.92 -13.46
N THR A 594 -27.68 19.86 -14.25
CA THR A 594 -26.60 19.11 -14.92
C THR A 594 -27.01 18.80 -16.36
N ASN A 595 -26.04 18.55 -17.23
CA ASN A 595 -26.29 18.15 -18.61
C ASN A 595 -25.69 16.78 -18.94
N TYR A 596 -26.36 16.07 -19.84
CA TYR A 596 -25.92 14.79 -20.38
C TYR A 596 -26.05 14.79 -21.90
N THR A 597 -25.18 14.10 -22.60
CA THR A 597 -25.25 13.96 -24.06
C THR A 597 -25.52 12.50 -24.42
N ARG A 598 -26.62 12.24 -25.15
CA ARG A 598 -26.97 10.90 -25.65
C ARG A 598 -27.68 11.01 -27.01
N ASN A 599 -27.29 10.17 -27.96
CA ASN A 599 -27.85 10.17 -29.33
C ASN A 599 -27.85 11.57 -30.01
N ASN A 600 -26.75 12.33 -29.85
CA ASN A 600 -26.60 13.71 -30.33
C ASN A 600 -27.64 14.72 -29.81
N LYS A 601 -28.39 14.36 -28.76
CA LYS A 601 -29.25 15.28 -28.00
C LYS A 601 -28.59 15.65 -26.68
N THR A 602 -28.77 16.90 -26.26
CA THR A 602 -28.34 17.41 -24.95
C THR A 602 -29.54 17.38 -24.01
N ILE A 603 -29.45 16.58 -22.96
CA ILE A 603 -30.46 16.46 -21.90
C ILE A 603 -30.04 17.37 -20.75
N ILE A 604 -30.86 18.36 -20.43
CA ILE A 604 -30.68 19.24 -19.28
C ILE A 604 -31.61 18.74 -18.18
N MET A 605 -31.03 18.36 -17.05
CA MET A 605 -31.76 17.87 -15.88
C MET A 605 -31.67 18.92 -14.76
N THR A 606 -32.83 19.29 -14.22
CA THR A 606 -32.94 20.18 -13.05
C THR A 606 -33.53 19.39 -11.89
N GLY A 607 -32.90 19.47 -10.72
CA GLY A 607 -33.34 18.77 -9.52
C GLY A 607 -34.50 19.47 -8.82
N GLU A 608 -35.48 18.69 -8.40
CA GLU A 608 -36.61 19.17 -7.58
C GLU A 608 -36.39 18.91 -6.08
N GLY A 609 -35.59 17.90 -5.74
CA GLY A 609 -35.27 17.58 -4.36
C GLY A 609 -36.42 16.96 -3.57
N ASP A 610 -37.32 16.21 -4.21
CA ASP A 610 -38.43 15.53 -3.53
C ASP A 610 -38.02 14.11 -3.11
N PHE A 611 -37.71 13.94 -1.83
CA PHE A 611 -37.32 12.65 -1.26
C PHE A 611 -38.40 11.55 -1.45
N ALA A 612 -39.68 11.91 -1.34
CA ALA A 612 -40.77 10.94 -1.40
C ALA A 612 -40.98 10.43 -2.83
N ASN A 613 -41.02 11.34 -3.81
CA ASN A 613 -41.10 10.96 -5.22
C ASN A 613 -39.84 10.25 -5.69
N CYS A 614 -38.65 10.71 -5.27
CA CYS A 614 -37.40 10.02 -5.54
C CYS A 614 -37.47 8.56 -5.05
N THR A 615 -37.83 8.33 -3.79
CA THR A 615 -37.96 6.98 -3.24
C THR A 615 -38.93 6.12 -4.05
N LYS A 616 -40.11 6.67 -4.39
CA LYS A 616 -41.12 5.99 -5.22
C LYS A 616 -40.57 5.59 -6.59
N HIS A 617 -39.78 6.46 -7.22
CA HIS A 617 -39.13 6.16 -8.50
C HIS A 617 -38.05 5.09 -8.38
N LEU A 618 -37.28 5.12 -7.30
CA LEU A 618 -36.22 4.16 -7.04
C LEU A 618 -36.71 2.75 -6.71
N VAL A 619 -37.91 2.59 -6.13
CA VAL A 619 -38.52 1.27 -5.89
C VAL A 619 -38.66 0.46 -7.19
N MET A 620 -38.87 1.12 -8.34
CA MET A 620 -38.94 0.45 -9.64
C MET A 620 -37.61 -0.17 -10.08
N LEU A 621 -36.48 0.32 -9.56
CA LEU A 621 -35.15 -0.23 -9.86
C LEU A 621 -34.82 -1.46 -9.00
N LEU A 622 -35.62 -1.75 -7.96
CA LEU A 622 -35.47 -2.92 -7.09
C LEU A 622 -35.95 -4.23 -7.76
N ASN A 623 -36.64 -4.13 -8.89
CA ASN A 623 -37.17 -5.28 -9.63
C ASN A 623 -37.98 -6.26 -8.72
N LEU A 624 -38.89 -5.71 -7.91
CA LEU A 624 -39.66 -6.48 -6.91
C LEU A 624 -40.65 -7.48 -7.52
N ASN A 625 -40.98 -7.33 -8.81
CA ASN A 625 -41.90 -8.20 -9.54
C ASN A 625 -41.19 -9.35 -10.27
N ALA A 626 -39.87 -9.48 -10.11
CA ALA A 626 -39.12 -10.59 -10.69
C ALA A 626 -39.63 -11.95 -10.20
N THR A 627 -39.58 -12.95 -11.07
CA THR A 627 -40.04 -14.31 -10.77
C THR A 627 -39.30 -14.87 -9.55
N CYS A 628 -40.05 -15.14 -8.48
CA CYS A 628 -39.52 -15.74 -7.25
C CYS A 628 -39.65 -17.26 -7.33
N LEU A 629 -38.54 -17.94 -7.64
CA LEU A 629 -38.50 -19.40 -7.76
C LEU A 629 -38.67 -20.09 -6.40
N ASN A 630 -38.08 -19.53 -5.35
CA ASN A 630 -38.12 -20.06 -3.99
C ASN A 630 -38.63 -18.98 -3.05
N LYS A 631 -39.85 -19.13 -2.51
CA LYS A 631 -40.43 -18.15 -1.58
C LYS A 631 -39.90 -18.36 -0.15
N PRO A 632 -39.70 -17.28 0.65
CA PRO A 632 -39.89 -15.87 0.31
C PRO A 632 -38.72 -15.31 -0.51
N CYS A 633 -38.95 -14.22 -1.25
CA CYS A 633 -37.90 -13.48 -1.95
C CYS A 633 -37.85 -12.03 -1.52
N SER A 634 -36.68 -11.42 -1.65
CA SER A 634 -36.48 -9.98 -1.58
C SER A 634 -36.44 -9.37 -2.98
N LEU A 635 -35.47 -8.51 -3.25
CA LEU A 635 -35.35 -7.81 -4.53
C LEU A 635 -34.78 -8.71 -5.63
N ASN A 636 -35.14 -8.43 -6.88
CA ASN A 636 -34.75 -9.22 -8.06
C ASN A 636 -35.13 -10.72 -8.01
N GLY A 637 -36.17 -11.08 -7.25
CA GLY A 637 -36.66 -12.47 -7.16
C GLY A 637 -35.69 -13.42 -6.44
N ILE A 638 -34.73 -12.86 -5.69
CA ILE A 638 -33.72 -13.63 -4.95
C ILE A 638 -34.34 -14.13 -3.65
N TYR A 639 -34.19 -15.43 -3.37
CA TYR A 639 -34.65 -16.04 -2.12
C TYR A 639 -34.10 -15.28 -0.91
N GLN A 640 -34.95 -15.00 0.07
CA GLN A 640 -34.58 -14.46 1.36
C GLN A 640 -35.40 -15.18 2.45
N PRO A 641 -34.75 -15.86 3.41
CA PRO A 641 -35.46 -16.49 4.50
C PRO A 641 -36.12 -15.42 5.39
N GLN A 642 -37.15 -15.82 6.12
CA GLN A 642 -37.81 -14.93 7.07
C GLN A 642 -36.81 -14.49 8.15
N ILE A 643 -36.65 -13.18 8.31
CA ILE A 643 -35.80 -12.58 9.33
C ILE A 643 -36.64 -12.42 10.60
N ASN A 644 -36.15 -12.95 11.72
CA ASN A 644 -36.76 -12.69 13.02
C ASN A 644 -36.30 -11.30 13.53
N TYR A 645 -37.00 -10.26 13.09
CA TYR A 645 -36.67 -8.87 13.42
C TYR A 645 -36.74 -8.53 14.92
N ASP A 646 -37.42 -9.33 15.74
CA ASP A 646 -37.51 -9.09 17.18
C ASP A 646 -36.20 -9.44 17.91
N SER A 647 -35.42 -10.37 17.36
CA SER A 647 -34.21 -10.90 17.99
C SER A 647 -32.93 -10.65 17.19
N GLN A 648 -33.03 -10.40 15.89
CA GLN A 648 -31.89 -10.18 15.03
C GLN A 648 -31.44 -8.71 15.07
N ASP A 649 -30.16 -8.49 15.35
CA ASP A 649 -29.49 -7.20 15.18
C ASP A 649 -28.81 -7.13 13.80
N PHE A 650 -28.71 -5.93 13.22
CA PHE A 650 -27.95 -5.69 11.99
C PHE A 650 -26.97 -4.53 12.12
N TYR A 651 -25.81 -4.67 11.49
CA TYR A 651 -24.84 -3.59 11.29
C TYR A 651 -24.75 -3.21 9.81
N GLY A 652 -24.81 -1.91 9.52
CA GLY A 652 -24.68 -1.34 8.18
C GLY A 652 -23.32 -0.67 7.98
N PHE A 653 -22.58 -1.11 6.95
CA PHE A 653 -21.26 -0.57 6.60
C PHE A 653 -21.29 0.20 5.27
N SER A 654 -20.15 0.81 4.94
CA SER A 654 -19.93 1.55 3.69
C SER A 654 -20.98 2.66 3.49
N GLU A 655 -21.78 2.62 2.41
CA GLU A 655 -22.77 3.66 2.14
C GLU A 655 -23.88 3.74 3.20
N PHE A 656 -24.11 2.69 4.02
CA PHE A 656 -24.96 2.82 5.21
C PHE A 656 -24.39 3.79 6.24
N TRP A 657 -23.07 3.84 6.40
CA TRP A 657 -22.40 4.79 7.27
C TRP A 657 -22.26 6.15 6.60
N TYR A 658 -21.66 6.23 5.41
CA TYR A 658 -21.37 7.51 4.73
C TYR A 658 -22.64 8.35 4.52
N THR A 659 -23.72 7.72 4.02
CA THR A 659 -24.99 8.41 3.77
C THR A 659 -25.65 8.93 5.05
N MET A 660 -25.53 8.19 6.16
CA MET A 660 -26.11 8.61 7.45
C MET A 660 -25.21 9.62 8.18
N GLN A 661 -23.89 9.51 8.10
CA GLN A 661 -22.97 10.27 8.94
C GLN A 661 -22.40 11.53 8.29
N ASP A 662 -22.01 11.49 7.01
CA ASP A 662 -21.19 12.56 6.42
C ASP A 662 -21.92 13.90 6.41
N ILE A 663 -23.19 13.88 6.01
CA ILE A 663 -24.03 15.07 5.87
C ILE A 663 -25.13 15.10 6.93
N LEU A 664 -25.87 14.00 7.12
CA LEU A 664 -27.04 13.98 8.01
C LEU A 664 -26.67 13.90 9.50
N LYS A 665 -25.43 13.50 9.83
CA LYS A 665 -24.94 13.33 11.22
C LYS A 665 -25.80 12.38 12.06
N LEU A 666 -26.29 11.33 11.44
CA LEU A 666 -27.14 10.27 12.01
C LEU A 666 -26.42 8.91 12.08
N GLY A 667 -25.09 8.87 12.02
CA GLY A 667 -24.35 7.62 12.18
C GLY A 667 -24.63 6.93 13.52
N GLY A 668 -24.63 5.60 13.55
CA GLY A 668 -24.96 4.81 14.73
C GLY A 668 -26.37 4.19 14.65
N PRO A 669 -27.14 4.14 15.76
CA PRO A 669 -28.48 3.55 15.76
C PRO A 669 -29.41 4.19 14.71
N TYR A 670 -29.92 3.37 13.80
CA TYR A 670 -30.86 3.81 12.78
C TYR A 670 -32.25 3.99 13.38
N THR A 671 -32.85 5.16 13.13
CA THR A 671 -34.27 5.40 13.38
C THR A 671 -34.90 5.95 12.13
N ARG A 672 -35.93 5.26 11.62
CA ARG A 672 -36.65 5.65 10.41
C ARG A 672 -37.07 7.11 10.41
N LEU A 673 -37.68 7.58 11.50
CA LEU A 673 -38.21 8.94 11.59
C LEU A 673 -37.10 10.01 11.49
N ALA A 674 -35.99 9.81 12.21
CA ALA A 674 -34.85 10.72 12.16
C ALA A 674 -34.22 10.75 10.76
N PHE A 675 -34.02 9.58 10.16
CA PHE A 675 -33.45 9.45 8.82
C PHE A 675 -34.33 10.09 7.75
N LEU A 676 -35.65 9.83 7.79
CA LEU A 676 -36.63 10.40 6.87
C LEU A 676 -36.63 11.93 6.99
N ASN A 677 -36.76 12.48 8.21
CA ASN A 677 -36.81 13.92 8.42
C ASN A 677 -35.53 14.63 7.94
N ALA A 678 -34.36 14.08 8.27
CA ALA A 678 -33.09 14.65 7.85
C ALA A 678 -32.90 14.58 6.33
N SER A 679 -33.26 13.45 5.72
CA SER A 679 -33.13 13.25 4.27
C SER A 679 -34.09 14.15 3.49
N THR A 680 -35.37 14.24 3.90
CA THR A 680 -36.34 15.15 3.31
C THR A 680 -35.92 16.61 3.47
N LYS A 681 -35.41 17.00 4.65
CA LYS A 681 -34.88 18.36 4.86
C LYS A 681 -33.71 18.66 3.94
N PHE A 682 -32.78 17.73 3.78
CA PHE A 682 -31.63 17.91 2.90
C PHE A 682 -32.04 17.99 1.43
N CYS A 683 -32.89 17.08 0.96
CA CYS A 683 -33.36 17.06 -0.43
C CYS A 683 -34.11 18.35 -0.79
N ASN A 684 -34.99 18.85 0.08
CA ASN A 684 -35.78 20.06 -0.15
C ASN A 684 -34.97 21.38 -0.11
N ALA A 685 -33.73 21.35 0.39
CA ALA A 685 -32.88 22.53 0.47
C ALA A 685 -32.42 22.97 -0.93
N ASN A 686 -32.36 24.28 -1.17
CA ASN A 686 -31.89 24.81 -2.45
C ASN A 686 -30.39 24.51 -2.62
N TRP A 687 -29.97 24.17 -3.83
CA TRP A 687 -28.57 23.91 -4.15
C TRP A 687 -27.65 25.08 -3.78
N ASN A 688 -28.11 26.32 -3.93
CA ASN A 688 -27.32 27.48 -3.53
C ASN A 688 -27.06 27.50 -2.01
N ASP A 689 -28.05 27.13 -1.20
CA ASP A 689 -27.91 27.04 0.26
C ASP A 689 -27.00 25.87 0.65
N ILE A 690 -27.11 24.73 -0.03
CA ILE A 690 -26.24 23.55 0.17
C ILE A 690 -24.79 23.91 -0.17
N ARG A 691 -24.57 24.61 -1.27
CA ARG A 691 -23.25 25.07 -1.71
C ARG A 691 -22.66 26.11 -0.76
N GLN A 692 -23.46 27.08 -0.33
CA GLN A 692 -23.05 28.07 0.65
C GLN A 692 -22.69 27.42 1.99
N TRP A 693 -23.48 26.44 2.46
CA TRP A 693 -23.16 25.67 3.67
C TRP A 693 -21.83 24.92 3.54
N TYR A 694 -21.51 24.40 2.35
CA TYR A 694 -20.22 23.75 2.06
C TYR A 694 -19.05 24.75 2.06
N ASP A 695 -19.25 25.92 1.45
CA ASP A 695 -18.21 26.96 1.35
C ASP A 695 -17.92 27.62 2.72
N GLU A 696 -18.95 27.80 3.57
CA GLU A 696 -18.86 28.44 4.89
C GLU A 696 -18.36 27.52 6.01
N LYS A 697 -18.54 26.21 5.87
CA LYS A 697 -18.02 25.21 6.80
C LYS A 697 -16.95 24.41 6.11
N SER A 698 -15.69 24.69 6.42
CA SER A 698 -14.54 23.90 5.97
C SER A 698 -14.69 22.44 6.43
N HIS A 699 -15.37 21.63 5.63
CA HIS A 699 -15.55 20.18 5.77
C HIS A 699 -14.54 19.50 4.84
N PRO A 700 -13.25 19.43 5.19
CA PRO A 700 -12.17 19.00 4.29
C PRO A 700 -12.32 17.56 3.75
N ASN A 701 -13.23 16.76 4.34
CA ASN A 701 -13.41 15.35 4.02
C ASN A 701 -14.64 15.07 3.12
N ILE A 702 -15.44 16.08 2.77
CA ILE A 702 -16.65 15.90 1.95
C ILE A 702 -16.39 16.49 0.56
N ASN A 703 -16.45 15.67 -0.49
CA ASN A 703 -16.36 16.14 -1.87
C ASN A 703 -17.72 16.72 -2.33
N LEU A 704 -17.71 17.64 -3.29
CA LEU A 704 -18.91 18.18 -3.95
C LEU A 704 -19.81 17.08 -4.51
N ASP A 705 -19.24 16.02 -5.09
CA ASP A 705 -20.00 14.86 -5.58
C ASP A 705 -20.82 14.17 -4.49
N ARG A 706 -20.31 14.14 -3.24
CA ARG A 706 -21.03 13.58 -2.10
C ARG A 706 -22.27 14.41 -1.78
N LEU A 707 -22.20 15.74 -1.91
CA LEU A 707 -23.34 16.63 -1.70
C LEU A 707 -24.40 16.45 -2.80
N ILE A 708 -23.96 16.42 -4.06
CA ILE A 708 -24.86 16.24 -5.21
C ILE A 708 -25.63 14.93 -5.10
N LEU A 709 -24.96 13.84 -4.71
CA LEU A 709 -25.57 12.50 -4.67
C LEU A 709 -26.27 12.18 -3.34
N GLN A 710 -26.19 13.02 -2.32
CA GLN A 710 -26.69 12.69 -0.98
C GLN A 710 -28.21 12.44 -0.97
N CYS A 711 -28.99 13.23 -1.71
CA CYS A 711 -30.44 13.03 -1.78
C CYS A 711 -30.78 11.67 -2.40
N PHE A 712 -30.22 11.38 -3.57
CA PHE A 712 -30.34 10.09 -4.23
C PHE A 712 -29.92 8.92 -3.33
N LYS A 713 -28.72 8.97 -2.75
CA LYS A 713 -28.18 7.87 -1.93
C LYS A 713 -29.01 7.61 -0.68
N SER A 714 -29.55 8.67 -0.07
CA SER A 714 -30.46 8.55 1.08
C SER A 714 -31.76 7.84 0.70
N ALA A 715 -32.36 8.23 -0.42
CA ALA A 715 -33.58 7.61 -0.94
C ALA A 715 -33.35 6.16 -1.40
N TRP A 716 -32.21 5.88 -2.04
CA TRP A 716 -31.82 4.54 -2.46
C TRP A 716 -31.64 3.60 -1.27
N LEU A 717 -30.94 4.05 -0.23
CA LEU A 717 -30.76 3.27 1.00
C LEU A 717 -32.11 2.97 1.66
N TYR A 718 -32.99 3.97 1.77
CA TYR A 718 -34.34 3.79 2.33
C TYR A 718 -35.15 2.75 1.53
N ALA A 719 -35.21 2.89 0.21
CA ALA A 719 -35.94 1.97 -0.67
C ALA A 719 -35.33 0.56 -0.61
N PHE A 720 -34.00 0.45 -0.67
CA PHE A 720 -33.30 -0.82 -0.59
C PHE A 720 -33.60 -1.55 0.73
N LEU A 721 -33.56 -0.84 1.86
CA LEU A 721 -33.77 -1.41 3.19
C LEU A 721 -35.23 -1.83 3.42
N HIS A 722 -36.17 -0.91 3.22
CA HIS A 722 -37.57 -1.12 3.59
C HIS A 722 -38.39 -1.79 2.47
N ASP A 723 -38.22 -1.37 1.22
CA ASP A 723 -38.95 -1.94 0.09
C ASP A 723 -38.25 -3.16 -0.52
N GLY A 724 -36.92 -3.16 -0.57
CA GLY A 724 -36.11 -4.26 -1.10
C GLY A 724 -36.01 -5.43 -0.13
N LEU A 725 -35.35 -5.21 1.01
CA LEU A 725 -35.06 -6.23 2.01
C LEU A 725 -36.20 -6.48 2.99
N LYS A 726 -37.27 -5.68 2.93
CA LYS A 726 -38.50 -5.80 3.74
C LYS A 726 -38.25 -5.61 5.25
N PHE A 727 -37.31 -4.75 5.64
CA PHE A 727 -37.14 -4.37 7.04
C PHE A 727 -38.37 -3.60 7.54
N PRO A 728 -38.94 -3.94 8.71
CA PRO A 728 -40.09 -3.22 9.27
C PRO A 728 -39.81 -1.73 9.48
N MET A 729 -40.82 -0.89 9.29
CA MET A 729 -40.69 0.56 9.44
C MET A 729 -40.37 0.99 10.88
N ASN A 730 -40.71 0.15 11.87
CA ASN A 730 -40.43 0.34 13.29
C ASN A 730 -39.15 -0.38 13.77
N TYR A 731 -38.34 -0.92 12.86
CA TYR A 731 -37.12 -1.63 13.24
C TYR A 731 -36.08 -0.68 13.83
N GLN A 732 -35.64 -0.96 15.06
CA GLN A 732 -34.70 -0.11 15.83
C GLN A 732 -33.35 -0.77 16.10
N ARG A 733 -33.14 -1.98 15.57
CA ARG A 733 -31.97 -2.83 15.86
C ARG A 733 -30.92 -2.82 14.72
N LEU A 734 -31.03 -1.84 13.81
CA LEU A 734 -30.02 -1.54 12.79
C LEU A 734 -29.08 -0.46 13.32
N ARG A 735 -27.77 -0.64 13.16
CA ARG A 735 -26.78 0.40 13.49
C ARG A 735 -25.83 0.58 12.31
N SER A 736 -25.63 1.80 11.83
CA SER A 736 -24.56 2.10 10.88
C SER A 736 -23.26 2.38 11.61
N ALA A 737 -22.13 1.91 11.08
CA ALA A 737 -20.82 2.11 11.68
C ALA A 737 -19.72 2.09 10.61
N SER A 738 -18.67 2.90 10.81
CA SER A 738 -17.36 2.66 10.18
C SER A 738 -16.40 1.93 11.14
N LEU A 739 -16.56 2.16 12.45
CA LEU A 739 -15.75 1.56 13.50
C LEU A 739 -16.66 0.90 14.54
N VAL A 740 -16.26 -0.25 15.08
CA VAL A 740 -16.92 -0.90 16.21
C VAL A 740 -15.86 -1.20 17.27
N ASN A 741 -16.07 -0.74 18.50
CA ASN A 741 -15.10 -0.85 19.60
C ASN A 741 -13.70 -0.30 19.23
N ASN A 742 -13.65 0.81 18.51
CA ASN A 742 -12.42 1.42 17.96
C ASN A 742 -11.65 0.55 16.94
N ASN A 743 -12.22 -0.57 16.49
CA ASN A 743 -11.68 -1.37 15.40
C ASN A 743 -12.42 -1.02 14.11
N ASP A 744 -11.68 -0.90 13.02
CA ASP A 744 -12.27 -0.81 11.68
C ASP A 744 -12.87 -2.17 11.31
N VAL A 745 -14.16 -2.15 10.94
CA VAL A 745 -14.89 -3.39 10.63
C VAL A 745 -15.00 -3.52 9.13
N GLN A 746 -13.90 -4.00 8.56
CA GLN A 746 -13.80 -4.31 7.14
C GLN A 746 -13.96 -5.81 6.91
N TRP A 747 -14.50 -6.18 5.75
CA TRP A 747 -14.58 -7.57 5.34
C TRP A 747 -13.19 -8.23 5.25
N THR A 748 -12.12 -7.46 5.05
CA THR A 748 -10.75 -7.97 5.02
C THR A 748 -10.32 -8.64 6.34
N LEU A 749 -10.85 -8.20 7.49
CA LEU A 749 -10.62 -8.84 8.79
C LEU A 749 -11.26 -10.24 8.82
N GLY A 750 -12.47 -10.37 8.31
CA GLY A 750 -13.12 -11.68 8.18
C GLY A 750 -12.42 -12.59 7.18
N ALA A 751 -11.86 -12.01 6.11
CA ALA A 751 -11.09 -12.74 5.11
C ALA A 751 -9.82 -13.35 5.72
N ILE A 752 -9.05 -12.55 6.48
CA ILE A 752 -7.83 -13.06 7.13
C ILE A 752 -8.18 -14.14 8.16
N LEU A 753 -9.19 -13.91 9.03
CA LEU A 753 -9.65 -14.90 10.02
C LEU A 753 -10.07 -16.22 9.39
N TYR A 754 -10.82 -16.14 8.29
CA TYR A 754 -11.27 -17.33 7.59
C TYR A 754 -10.09 -18.08 6.94
N ARG A 755 -9.16 -17.36 6.30
CA ARG A 755 -8.06 -17.96 5.54
C ARG A 755 -6.95 -18.50 6.44
N THR A 756 -6.71 -17.90 7.60
CA THR A 756 -5.69 -18.34 8.55
C THR A 756 -6.16 -19.40 9.55
N ARG A 757 -7.43 -19.83 9.51
CA ARG A 757 -8.02 -20.82 10.45
C ARG A 757 -7.28 -22.16 10.57
N PHE A 758 -6.47 -22.53 9.56
CA PHE A 758 -5.71 -23.79 9.52
C PHE A 758 -4.25 -23.65 9.98
N PHE A 759 -3.74 -22.44 10.17
CA PHE A 759 -2.39 -22.21 10.68
C PHE A 759 -2.07 -22.96 11.99
N PRO A 760 -3.01 -23.17 12.94
CA PRO A 760 -2.68 -23.91 14.15
C PRO A 760 -2.28 -25.37 13.91
N LEU A 761 -2.73 -25.99 12.81
CA LEU A 761 -2.33 -27.37 12.47
C LEU A 761 -0.83 -27.47 12.19
N GLN A 762 -0.20 -26.41 11.67
CA GLN A 762 1.25 -26.38 11.43
C GLN A 762 2.04 -26.31 12.75
N ALA A 763 1.57 -25.55 13.74
CA ALA A 763 2.17 -25.50 15.09
C ALA A 763 2.01 -26.84 15.85
N ILE A 764 0.82 -27.45 15.79
CA ILE A 764 0.55 -28.76 16.42
C ILE A 764 1.37 -29.87 15.74
N SER A 765 1.52 -29.83 14.42
CA SER A 765 2.36 -30.77 13.66
C SER A 765 3.85 -30.62 13.99
N ARG A 766 4.36 -29.38 14.10
CA ARG A 766 5.73 -29.10 14.57
C ARG A 766 5.97 -29.67 15.97
N THR A 767 5.03 -29.49 16.89
CA THR A 767 5.12 -30.02 18.26
C THR A 767 5.16 -31.55 18.29
N LYS A 768 4.35 -32.23 17.46
CA LYS A 768 4.40 -33.69 17.30
C LYS A 768 5.70 -34.17 16.65
N ASN A 769 6.20 -33.48 15.63
CA ASN A 769 7.46 -33.82 14.96
C ASN A 769 8.68 -33.58 15.85
N THR A 770 8.71 -32.53 16.68
CA THR A 770 9.77 -32.34 17.68
C THR A 770 9.73 -33.41 18.76
N MET A 771 8.54 -33.83 19.20
CA MET A 771 8.41 -34.88 20.22
C MET A 771 8.80 -36.26 19.69
N PHE A 772 8.42 -36.60 18.44
CA PHE A 772 8.88 -37.82 17.76
C PHE A 772 10.39 -37.79 17.45
N ASN A 773 10.94 -36.64 17.03
CA ASN A 773 12.38 -36.52 16.78
C ASN A 773 13.19 -36.57 18.07
N HIS A 774 12.68 -36.06 19.20
CA HIS A 774 13.39 -36.13 20.48
C HIS A 774 13.43 -37.55 21.06
N GLU A 775 12.35 -38.33 20.95
CA GLU A 775 12.37 -39.76 21.30
C GLU A 775 13.27 -40.58 20.37
N SER A 776 13.22 -40.32 19.05
CA SER A 776 14.05 -41.05 18.08
C SER A 776 15.54 -40.68 18.18
N TYR A 777 15.86 -39.44 18.53
CA TYR A 777 17.23 -38.97 18.76
C TYR A 777 17.83 -39.49 20.08
N ILE A 778 17.03 -39.59 21.15
CA ILE A 778 17.46 -40.21 22.41
C ILE A 778 17.67 -41.72 22.23
N ASN A 779 16.74 -42.41 21.55
CA ASN A 779 16.85 -43.85 21.30
C ASN A 779 18.04 -44.20 20.40
N SER A 780 18.35 -43.39 19.39
CA SER A 780 19.54 -43.61 18.53
C SER A 780 20.86 -43.40 19.27
N ARG A 781 20.97 -42.41 20.16
CA ARG A 781 22.19 -42.23 20.98
C ARG A 781 22.38 -43.33 22.03
N ILE A 782 21.29 -43.76 22.68
CA ILE A 782 21.33 -44.90 23.61
C ILE A 782 21.76 -46.16 22.86
N PHE A 783 21.23 -46.41 21.66
CA PHE A 783 21.62 -47.54 20.81
C PHE A 783 23.11 -47.49 20.43
N ILE A 784 23.64 -46.33 20.02
CA ILE A 784 25.07 -46.16 19.69
C ILE A 784 25.97 -46.43 20.92
N VAL A 785 25.58 -45.95 22.11
CA VAL A 785 26.34 -46.20 23.35
C VAL A 785 26.28 -47.68 23.75
N ILE A 786 25.14 -48.35 23.58
CA ILE A 786 25.01 -49.80 23.81
C ILE A 786 25.89 -50.58 22.82
N CYS A 787 25.91 -50.19 21.55
CA CYS A 787 26.79 -50.81 20.55
C CYS A 787 28.28 -50.59 20.86
N MET A 788 28.69 -49.38 21.26
CA MET A 788 30.09 -49.11 21.64
C MET A 788 30.52 -49.83 22.91
N THR A 789 29.64 -49.95 23.90
CA THR A 789 29.94 -50.70 25.13
C THR A 789 30.02 -52.21 24.84
N LEU A 790 29.14 -52.76 24.00
CA LEU A 790 29.20 -54.15 23.56
C LEU A 790 30.47 -54.46 22.74
N THR A 791 30.89 -53.58 21.83
CA THR A 791 32.13 -53.78 21.06
C THR A 791 33.37 -53.70 21.95
N ILE A 792 33.42 -52.77 22.91
CA ILE A 792 34.50 -52.72 23.90
C ILE A 792 34.51 -53.98 24.75
N PHE A 793 33.34 -54.48 25.20
CA PHE A 793 33.25 -55.70 25.99
C PHE A 793 33.71 -56.93 25.19
N LEU A 794 33.34 -57.02 23.91
CA LEU A 794 33.80 -58.07 23.01
C LEU A 794 35.30 -57.99 22.74
N LEU A 795 35.87 -56.78 22.59
CA LEU A 795 37.31 -56.58 22.45
C LEU A 795 38.08 -56.96 23.70
N ILE A 796 37.57 -56.63 24.89
CA ILE A 796 38.14 -57.05 26.18
C ILE A 796 38.08 -58.58 26.31
N PHE A 797 36.94 -59.19 25.96
CA PHE A 797 36.79 -60.64 26.02
C PHE A 797 37.70 -61.36 25.03
N ALA A 798 37.83 -60.82 23.81
CA ALA A 798 38.76 -61.31 22.81
C ALA A 798 40.23 -61.16 23.28
N ALA A 799 40.59 -60.02 23.87
CA ALA A 799 41.92 -59.80 24.44
C ALA A 799 42.21 -60.74 25.61
N GLN A 800 41.22 -61.01 26.47
CA GLN A 800 41.34 -62.00 27.56
C GLN A 800 41.47 -63.42 27.02
N LYS A 801 40.73 -63.78 25.96
CA LYS A 801 40.88 -65.09 25.28
C LYS A 801 42.24 -65.22 24.60
N ILE A 802 42.74 -64.18 23.93
CA ILE A 802 44.07 -64.15 23.33
C ILE A 802 45.14 -64.24 24.41
N ARG A 803 44.98 -63.54 25.55
CA ARG A 803 45.89 -63.62 26.69
C ARG A 803 45.90 -65.00 27.32
N SER A 804 44.74 -65.64 27.48
CA SER A 804 44.60 -67.03 27.95
C SER A 804 45.19 -68.03 26.95
N PHE A 805 45.00 -67.82 25.66
CA PHE A 805 45.59 -68.63 24.59
C PHE A 805 47.12 -68.48 24.54
N MET A 806 47.64 -67.26 24.68
CA MET A 806 49.07 -66.97 24.79
C MET A 806 49.67 -67.59 26.07
N TYR A 807 48.95 -67.55 27.19
CA TYR A 807 49.37 -68.20 28.44
C TYR A 807 49.42 -69.73 28.29
N ARG A 808 48.40 -70.34 27.68
CA ARG A 808 48.38 -71.78 27.35
C ARG A 808 49.48 -72.15 26.35
N ARG A 809 49.75 -71.31 25.35
CA ARG A 809 50.83 -71.53 24.37
C ARG A 809 52.22 -71.41 25.02
N LYS A 810 52.40 -70.51 25.99
CA LYS A 810 53.63 -70.40 26.79
C LYS A 810 53.82 -71.60 27.74
N TYR A 811 52.73 -72.15 28.28
CA TYR A 811 52.73 -73.38 29.07
C TYR A 811 53.06 -74.62 28.21
N TYR A 812 52.51 -74.72 26.99
CA TYR A 812 52.83 -75.80 26.05
C TYR A 812 54.26 -75.70 25.48
N HIS A 813 54.81 -74.49 25.26
CA HIS A 813 56.21 -74.34 24.85
C HIS A 813 57.21 -74.58 26.00
N SER A 814 56.82 -74.32 27.25
CA SER A 814 57.61 -74.72 28.43
C SER A 814 57.58 -76.24 28.65
N SER A 815 56.51 -76.93 28.24
CA SER A 815 56.40 -78.40 28.33
C SER A 815 57.00 -79.14 27.12
N SER A 816 57.17 -78.47 25.96
CA SER A 816 57.90 -79.05 24.80
C SER A 816 59.41 -78.99 24.95
N ASN A 817 59.96 -78.04 25.72
CA ASN A 817 61.39 -77.99 26.04
C ASN A 817 61.81 -78.95 27.17
N ILE A 818 60.86 -79.53 27.90
CA ILE A 818 61.11 -80.61 28.88
C ILE A 818 61.03 -82.01 28.25
N PHE A 819 60.37 -82.16 27.09
CA PHE A 819 60.33 -83.44 26.37
C PHE A 819 61.49 -83.64 25.38
N ASN A 820 62.13 -82.56 24.89
CA ASN A 820 63.30 -82.66 24.01
C ASN A 820 64.66 -82.79 24.71
N TYR A 821 64.73 -82.65 26.05
CA TYR A 821 65.95 -82.97 26.82
C TYR A 821 65.96 -84.39 27.42
N ARG A 822 64.88 -85.16 27.25
CA ARG A 822 64.77 -86.55 27.76
C ARG A 822 64.87 -87.63 26.68
N TYR A 823 64.90 -87.25 25.40
CA TYR A 823 65.09 -88.15 24.25
C TYR A 823 66.52 -88.19 23.69
N GLN A 824 67.45 -87.41 24.25
CA GLN A 824 68.87 -87.39 23.85
C GLN A 824 69.82 -87.98 24.91
N LEU A 825 69.29 -88.59 25.97
CA LEU A 825 70.05 -89.17 27.09
C LEU A 825 69.69 -90.64 27.40
N LEU A 826 68.93 -91.32 26.54
CA LEU A 826 68.48 -92.71 26.73
C LEU A 826 68.68 -93.63 25.50
N THR A 827 69.58 -93.28 24.58
CA THR A 827 70.04 -94.17 23.50
C THR A 827 71.57 -94.22 23.42
N LEU A 828 72.21 -94.41 24.58
CA LEU A 828 73.62 -94.81 24.70
C LEU A 828 73.77 -95.68 25.98
N SER A 829 73.07 -96.81 26.01
CA SER A 829 73.47 -97.98 26.81
C SER A 829 72.74 -99.23 26.30
N ALA A 830 73.53 -100.15 25.74
CA ALA A 830 73.30 -101.58 25.50
C ALA A 830 72.23 -101.98 24.46
N VAL A 831 72.45 -102.80 23.42
CA VAL A 831 73.54 -103.71 23.02
C VAL A 831 74.16 -104.47 24.19
N ASP A 832 73.43 -105.46 24.71
CA ASP A 832 73.90 -106.85 24.81
C ASP A 832 72.78 -107.73 25.42
N GLU A 833 72.65 -108.93 24.83
CA GLU A 833 71.71 -110.07 25.07
C GLU A 833 70.27 -109.99 24.53
#